data_AF-A0A9D2NSE8-F1
#
_entry.id   AF-A0A9D2NSE8-F1
#
_cell.length_a   1.000
_cell.length_b   1.000
_cell.length_c   1.000
_cell.angle_alpha   90.00
_cell.angle_beta   90.00
_cell.angle_gamma   90.00
#
_symmetry.space_group_name_H-M   'P 1'
#
loop_
_entity.id
_entity.type
_entity.pdbx_description
1 polymer ?
#
loop_
_entity_poly.entity_id
_entity_poly.type
_entity_poly.pdbx_seq_one_letter_code
_entity_poly.pdbx_strand_id
1 'polypeptide(L)'
;MKKIIHVFMAILCALGLTMQGTNMIAYAAEQYVLHVETPYGVTLDPNYKWAVGMTEYSNQGYNVDVYAQLTINGQKVYCIDPLRNTIDGAGDYSASALGEYTGNAELNQKLGYINALGYGYNGDTSDEMDFATQIRIWQEMRPGLITNIHPDIQAKIDQINQRLNVMYSDVSFAGSTVTLQGYGKEHAQTLEDTAGLFSKYLDSSVSGIHTERNGNALTIWAEKGDSLNTTLSYDALYAYAEPISQIAYTSPTSQNVGYLGTPSSKQIQVQVKLELGSVQLVKEDFETAGTPQGEATLEGAEYQLVDDVTQEVVGTLTTDAQGNSNVISDLPTDRTYTIVEIKAPNGYKLSAEKAQVDFSSLQAVNNIKFYTGAMRDHVITGSFEIRKVITDGQESEITKPEQGAEFIAVLKKYVDQYGSVESAYEHHEEFADREYDHLITDEDGHARSKDLAFGTYIVKQIKGQIDTDKLEAEWTFVVSEEDQDPITYVINNRPFTSYLKVVKLDKESGKEITATGITFKILNTDTDEYVSQKVGDKHVDEWTTDEDGAVVLDQPLKAGNYRLVEIKAPEGFIKTEDIDFTITNSVVSETDPDGDPIQIISVSDEQAKGKVTLTKTDKETGEAMADVEYQLTAKEDILDPVDGSVLYETGEVVSQGKTDTDGKMVLDDLPLGHYELKETLTQEGYVLSEQVHDVHLKQKDDTTKEYVVDLNITNIKPVGRIHVLKTDQDTEQPLGGITFQLTAKEDIYSLDGRNTLLYEAGQPVSVDISENGQYVTNELGEVFIGDLPLGKYELKEIQTLDGYYSNAEVYEIDLSYDGSDKTVYLEELNITNEKTKVDISKVDATTGKEIEGAHMSLTDKETGEVIEEWVSAKEPHRIEGLSVGKTYILHEDIAPAGYELAQDVEFTIEDTGEVQKVVMEDELTPVTPDTPHTGSKTDLKMYAALAGLSGIVITLIYMGRKKKSKK
;
A
#
# COMPACT_ATOMS: atom_id res chain seq x y z
N MET A 1 -13.85 -15.90 106.00
CA MET A 1 -13.07 -17.16 105.98
C MET A 1 -13.96 -18.19 105.28
N LYS A 2 -13.58 -18.88 104.20
CA LYS A 2 -12.25 -19.07 103.58
C LYS A 2 -12.28 -18.69 102.09
N LYS A 3 -11.27 -17.93 101.64
CA LYS A 3 -10.69 -18.09 100.30
C LYS A 3 -10.13 -19.52 100.17
N ILE A 4 -10.00 -20.01 98.93
CA ILE A 4 -9.45 -21.34 98.56
C ILE A 4 -10.48 -22.47 98.77
N ILE A 5 -10.97 -23.02 97.63
CA ILE A 5 -11.48 -24.40 97.35
C ILE A 5 -12.18 -24.47 95.95
N HIS A 6 -12.29 -23.37 95.19
CA HIS A 6 -12.80 -23.38 93.80
C HIS A 6 -11.70 -23.16 92.72
N VAL A 7 -10.48 -23.67 92.95
CA VAL A 7 -9.31 -23.48 92.05
C VAL A 7 -8.65 -24.83 91.68
N PHE A 8 -9.31 -25.98 91.91
CA PHE A 8 -8.67 -27.30 91.73
C PHE A 8 -9.49 -28.37 91.00
N MET A 9 -10.50 -27.97 90.21
CA MET A 9 -11.27 -28.92 89.38
C MET A 9 -11.50 -28.46 87.92
N ALA A 10 -10.79 -27.41 87.48
CA ALA A 10 -10.87 -26.87 86.11
C ALA A 10 -9.56 -27.03 85.30
N ILE A 11 -8.57 -27.76 85.81
CA ILE A 11 -7.31 -28.06 85.11
C ILE A 11 -7.02 -29.56 85.18
N LEU A 12 -7.86 -30.36 84.50
CA LEU A 12 -7.58 -31.77 84.19
C LEU A 12 -8.39 -32.36 83.02
N CYS A 13 -8.94 -31.51 82.13
CA CYS A 13 -9.72 -31.96 80.96
C CYS A 13 -9.20 -31.42 79.60
N ALA A 14 -7.92 -31.04 79.52
CA ALA A 14 -7.26 -30.58 78.29
C ALA A 14 -6.12 -31.50 77.81
N LEU A 15 -5.93 -32.65 78.46
CA LEU A 15 -5.04 -33.73 78.01
C LEU A 15 -5.78 -35.05 78.17
N GLY A 16 -6.02 -35.72 77.04
CA GLY A 16 -6.54 -37.09 77.01
C GLY A 16 -5.49 -38.07 77.55
N LEU A 17 -5.36 -38.11 78.86
CA LEU A 17 -4.68 -39.17 79.59
C LEU A 17 -5.72 -39.85 80.46
N THR A 18 -6.12 -41.03 80.02
CA THR A 18 -6.83 -42.00 80.84
C THR A 18 -5.93 -42.38 82.02
N MET A 19 -5.99 -41.60 83.10
CA MET A 19 -5.74 -42.17 84.41
C MET A 19 -6.77 -43.27 84.56
N GLN A 20 -6.32 -44.51 84.36
CA GLN A 20 -7.05 -45.69 84.76
C GLN A 20 -7.46 -45.43 86.20
N GLY A 21 -8.75 -45.18 86.43
CA GLY A 21 -9.30 -45.16 87.76
C GLY A 21 -8.79 -46.41 88.42
N THR A 22 -8.03 -46.24 89.50
CA THR A 22 -7.44 -47.37 90.21
C THR A 22 -8.60 -48.27 90.55
N ASN A 23 -8.73 -49.39 89.82
CA ASN A 23 -9.54 -50.50 90.25
C ASN A 23 -9.12 -50.68 91.70
N MET A 24 -10.05 -50.43 92.63
CA MET A 24 -9.90 -51.03 93.94
C MET A 24 -9.80 -52.50 93.61
N ILE A 25 -8.57 -52.99 93.65
CA ILE A 25 -8.22 -54.38 93.78
C ILE A 25 -9.24 -54.87 94.79
N ALA A 26 -10.21 -55.66 94.33
CA ALA A 26 -11.08 -56.39 95.22
C ALA A 26 -10.09 -57.08 96.15
N TYR A 27 -10.04 -56.60 97.40
CA TYR A 27 -8.96 -56.96 98.31
C TYR A 27 -8.91 -58.47 98.24
N ALA A 28 -7.76 -59.03 97.88
CA ALA A 28 -7.55 -60.48 97.84
C ALA A 28 -7.49 -60.95 99.29
N ALA A 29 -8.62 -60.76 99.98
CA ALA A 29 -8.92 -61.26 101.28
C ALA A 29 -8.88 -62.77 101.13
N GLU A 30 -8.07 -63.40 101.96
CA GLU A 30 -7.86 -64.85 101.89
C GLU A 30 -9.20 -65.61 102.01
N GLN A 31 -10.21 -64.97 102.61
CA GLN A 31 -11.63 -65.34 102.57
C GLN A 31 -12.52 -64.08 102.47
N TYR A 32 -13.63 -64.15 101.73
CA TYR A 32 -14.71 -63.15 101.77
C TYR A 32 -15.76 -63.60 102.78
N VAL A 33 -15.92 -62.88 103.89
CA VAL A 33 -16.82 -63.28 104.98
C VAL A 33 -18.08 -62.42 104.97
N LEU A 34 -19.24 -63.08 104.87
CA LEU A 34 -20.54 -62.42 105.06
C LEU A 34 -20.80 -62.20 106.55
N HIS A 35 -21.13 -60.97 106.90
CA HIS A 35 -21.68 -60.58 108.20
C HIS A 35 -23.13 -60.14 108.06
N VAL A 36 -23.96 -60.62 108.98
CA VAL A 36 -25.42 -60.42 108.99
C VAL A 36 -25.80 -59.73 110.29
N GLU A 37 -26.27 -58.49 110.20
CA GLU A 37 -26.79 -57.75 111.35
C GLU A 37 -28.31 -57.66 111.28
N THR A 38 -29.01 -58.22 112.27
CA THR A 38 -30.46 -58.13 112.43
C THR A 38 -30.79 -57.15 113.57
N PRO A 39 -30.95 -55.84 113.28
CA PRO A 39 -31.13 -54.83 114.34
C PRO A 39 -32.46 -54.94 115.12
N TYR A 40 -33.40 -55.78 114.66
CA TYR A 40 -34.72 -55.95 115.24
C TYR A 40 -35.03 -57.42 115.56
N GLY A 41 -35.85 -57.66 116.59
CA GLY A 41 -36.19 -59.01 117.03
C GLY A 41 -36.84 -59.85 115.92
N VAL A 42 -36.32 -61.06 115.70
CA VAL A 42 -36.73 -61.96 114.62
C VAL A 42 -38.13 -62.51 114.87
N THR A 43 -39.10 -62.07 114.05
CA THR A 43 -40.48 -62.56 114.07
C THR A 43 -40.89 -62.99 112.66
N LEU A 44 -41.19 -64.28 112.49
CA LEU A 44 -41.65 -64.86 111.22
C LEU A 44 -43.17 -64.65 111.04
N ASP A 45 -43.60 -63.39 111.06
CA ASP A 45 -44.96 -62.96 110.75
C ASP A 45 -44.90 -62.03 109.53
N PRO A 46 -45.56 -62.34 108.40
CA PRO A 46 -45.52 -61.48 107.21
C PRO A 46 -46.22 -60.13 107.39
N ASN A 47 -46.88 -59.86 108.53
CA ASN A 47 -47.40 -58.55 108.88
C ASN A 47 -46.41 -57.70 109.70
N TYR A 48 -45.27 -58.27 110.12
CA TYR A 48 -44.23 -57.54 110.83
C TYR A 48 -43.54 -56.56 109.88
N LYS A 49 -43.33 -55.30 110.31
CA LYS A 49 -42.73 -54.24 109.46
C LYS A 49 -41.40 -54.62 108.82
N TRP A 50 -40.62 -55.45 109.50
CA TRP A 50 -39.30 -55.93 109.08
C TRP A 50 -39.35 -57.34 108.45
N ALA A 51 -40.50 -57.77 107.95
CA ALA A 51 -40.68 -59.02 107.24
C ALA A 51 -41.39 -58.79 105.89
N VAL A 52 -41.23 -59.74 104.97
CA VAL A 52 -41.98 -59.83 103.72
C VAL A 52 -42.41 -61.27 103.45
N GLY A 53 -43.57 -61.43 102.81
CA GLY A 53 -44.01 -62.74 102.32
C GLY A 53 -43.33 -63.10 101.00
N MET A 54 -43.18 -64.39 100.74
CA MET A 54 -42.65 -64.94 99.49
C MET A 54 -43.67 -65.90 98.86
N THR A 55 -43.78 -65.89 97.54
CA THR A 55 -44.64 -66.82 96.79
C THR A 55 -44.04 -68.23 96.68
N GLU A 56 -42.72 -68.34 96.78
CA GLU A 56 -41.96 -69.59 96.81
C GLU A 56 -41.36 -69.82 98.21
N TYR A 57 -41.11 -71.08 98.56
CA TYR A 57 -40.42 -71.44 99.80
C TYR A 57 -38.90 -71.40 99.61
N SER A 58 -38.19 -70.83 100.57
CA SER A 58 -36.73 -70.94 100.68
C SER A 58 -36.28 -72.40 100.87
N ASN A 59 -34.98 -72.64 100.70
CA ASN A 59 -34.37 -73.96 100.90
C ASN A 59 -34.41 -74.51 102.34
N GLN A 60 -34.97 -73.78 103.33
CA GLN A 60 -35.36 -74.32 104.65
C GLN A 60 -36.88 -74.45 104.87
N GLY A 61 -37.71 -74.17 103.88
CA GLY A 61 -39.17 -74.33 103.99
C GLY A 61 -39.89 -73.13 104.60
N TYR A 62 -39.29 -71.94 104.58
CA TYR A 62 -39.95 -70.68 104.95
C TYR A 62 -40.41 -69.92 103.70
N ASN A 63 -41.63 -69.38 103.71
CA ASN A 63 -42.17 -68.48 102.69
C ASN A 63 -42.29 -67.03 103.21
N VAL A 64 -41.44 -66.67 104.17
CA VAL A 64 -41.33 -65.34 104.77
C VAL A 64 -39.84 -65.07 104.94
N ASP A 65 -39.39 -63.87 104.59
CA ASP A 65 -38.03 -63.40 104.83
C ASP A 65 -38.06 -62.14 105.70
N VAL A 66 -36.94 -61.82 106.36
CA VAL A 66 -36.82 -60.74 107.34
C VAL A 66 -35.65 -59.82 107.02
N TYR A 67 -35.78 -58.54 107.38
CA TYR A 67 -34.74 -57.55 107.18
C TYR A 67 -33.46 -57.91 107.95
N ALA A 68 -32.34 -57.93 107.22
CA ALA A 68 -31.00 -57.96 107.75
C ALA A 68 -30.13 -57.00 106.96
N GLN A 69 -29.23 -56.29 107.64
CA GLN A 69 -28.13 -55.59 107.00
C GLN A 69 -27.03 -56.61 106.67
N LEU A 70 -26.56 -56.60 105.43
CA LEU A 70 -25.56 -57.54 104.93
C LEU A 70 -24.29 -56.77 104.59
N THR A 71 -23.14 -57.26 105.07
CA THR A 71 -21.83 -56.75 104.66
C THR A 71 -20.89 -57.89 104.32
N ILE A 72 -20.06 -57.73 103.30
CA ILE A 72 -18.87 -58.57 103.09
C ILE A 72 -17.65 -57.74 103.40
N ASN A 73 -16.83 -58.20 104.36
CA ASN A 73 -15.62 -57.50 104.80
C ASN A 73 -15.85 -56.00 105.16
N GLY A 74 -17.02 -55.67 105.72
CA GLY A 74 -17.43 -54.29 106.07
C GLY A 74 -17.99 -53.44 104.92
N GLN A 75 -17.98 -53.94 103.69
CA GLN A 75 -18.64 -53.32 102.54
C GLN A 75 -20.11 -53.75 102.47
N LYS A 76 -21.03 -52.78 102.38
CA LYS A 76 -22.46 -53.06 102.28
C LYS A 76 -22.79 -53.80 100.98
N VAL A 77 -23.58 -54.85 101.10
CA VAL A 77 -24.07 -55.69 100.00
C VAL A 77 -25.56 -55.96 100.18
N TYR A 78 -26.23 -56.37 99.11
CA TYR A 78 -27.63 -56.79 99.14
C TYR A 78 -27.73 -58.26 98.71
N CYS A 79 -28.69 -59.01 99.24
CA CYS A 79 -29.01 -60.34 98.76
C CYS A 79 -29.43 -60.29 97.28
N ILE A 80 -28.83 -61.17 96.47
CA ILE A 80 -29.13 -61.39 95.05
C ILE A 80 -29.51 -62.85 94.74
N ASP A 81 -29.84 -63.66 95.76
CA ASP A 81 -30.47 -64.98 95.64
C ASP A 81 -31.43 -65.29 96.82
N PRO A 82 -32.61 -64.64 96.88
CA PRO A 82 -33.50 -64.63 98.05
C PRO A 82 -34.08 -65.99 98.48
N LEU A 83 -33.94 -67.05 97.69
CA LEU A 83 -34.45 -68.39 98.07
C LEU A 83 -33.43 -69.26 98.80
N ARG A 84 -32.21 -68.77 98.98
CA ARG A 84 -31.17 -69.42 99.79
C ARG A 84 -31.10 -68.79 101.17
N ASN A 85 -30.90 -69.63 102.18
CA ASN A 85 -30.62 -69.16 103.53
C ASN A 85 -29.38 -68.25 103.58
N THR A 86 -29.46 -67.23 104.42
CA THR A 86 -28.29 -66.47 104.85
C THR A 86 -27.57 -67.24 105.97
N ILE A 87 -26.25 -67.39 105.88
CA ILE A 87 -25.41 -67.91 106.96
C ILE A 87 -24.43 -66.81 107.40
N ASP A 88 -24.57 -66.33 108.63
CA ASP A 88 -23.62 -65.39 109.24
C ASP A 88 -22.25 -66.06 109.47
N GLY A 89 -21.18 -65.33 109.15
CA GLY A 89 -19.81 -65.83 109.18
C GLY A 89 -19.43 -66.79 108.03
N ALA A 90 -20.27 -66.94 106.99
CA ALA A 90 -19.92 -67.74 105.82
C ALA A 90 -18.75 -67.12 105.04
N GLY A 91 -17.63 -67.86 104.94
CA GLY A 91 -16.36 -67.41 104.35
C GLY A 91 -16.02 -68.03 102.99
N ASP A 92 -16.97 -68.71 102.34
CA ASP A 92 -16.79 -69.50 101.11
C ASP A 92 -17.24 -68.75 99.83
N TYR A 93 -17.31 -67.42 99.89
CA TYR A 93 -17.72 -66.58 98.78
C TYR A 93 -16.64 -66.41 97.70
N SER A 94 -17.07 -66.38 96.45
CA SER A 94 -16.27 -66.03 95.28
C SER A 94 -16.84 -64.79 94.57
N ALA A 95 -15.97 -63.87 94.15
CA ALA A 95 -16.35 -62.59 93.56
C ALA A 95 -16.24 -62.61 92.02
N SER A 96 -17.26 -62.09 91.33
CA SER A 96 -17.29 -61.90 89.88
C SER A 96 -17.95 -60.56 89.52
N ALA A 97 -17.87 -60.12 88.25
CA ALA A 97 -18.62 -58.93 87.83
C ALA A 97 -20.14 -59.24 87.89
N LEU A 98 -20.97 -58.30 88.36
CA LEU A 98 -22.41 -58.56 88.50
C LEU A 98 -23.06 -58.99 87.17
N GLY A 99 -22.59 -58.46 86.04
CA GLY A 99 -23.09 -58.83 84.72
C GLY A 99 -22.77 -60.25 84.26
N GLU A 100 -21.75 -60.88 84.81
CA GLU A 100 -21.48 -62.32 84.59
C GLU A 100 -22.47 -63.18 85.38
N TYR A 101 -22.94 -62.70 86.54
CA TYR A 101 -23.93 -63.36 87.37
C TYR A 101 -25.36 -63.21 86.85
N THR A 102 -25.75 -62.01 86.41
CA THR A 102 -27.11 -61.74 85.91
C THR A 102 -27.31 -62.12 84.45
N GLY A 103 -26.25 -62.10 83.63
CA GLY A 103 -26.32 -62.24 82.18
C GLY A 103 -27.09 -61.13 81.45
N ASN A 104 -27.48 -60.04 82.13
CA ASN A 104 -28.39 -59.02 81.60
C ASN A 104 -27.90 -57.60 81.93
N ALA A 105 -27.41 -56.88 80.92
CA ALA A 105 -26.87 -55.53 81.05
C ALA A 105 -27.90 -54.48 81.46
N GLU A 106 -29.14 -54.58 80.97
CA GLU A 106 -30.24 -53.69 81.34
C GLU A 106 -30.59 -53.88 82.83
N LEU A 107 -30.71 -55.13 83.28
CA LEU A 107 -30.92 -55.46 84.68
C LEU A 107 -29.80 -54.90 85.58
N ASN A 108 -28.52 -55.03 85.18
CA ASN A 108 -27.41 -54.42 85.93
C ASN A 108 -27.55 -52.90 86.05
N GLN A 109 -27.97 -52.22 84.97
CA GLN A 109 -28.18 -50.78 85.01
C GLN A 109 -29.34 -50.41 85.94
N LYS A 110 -30.46 -51.16 85.90
CA LYS A 110 -31.61 -50.97 86.80
C LYS A 110 -31.22 -51.20 88.27
N LEU A 111 -30.50 -52.28 88.57
CA LEU A 111 -30.00 -52.57 89.93
C LEU A 111 -29.05 -51.47 90.44
N GLY A 112 -28.15 -50.98 89.58
CA GLY A 112 -27.27 -49.86 89.89
C GLY A 112 -28.04 -48.56 90.17
N TYR A 113 -29.05 -48.22 89.36
CA TYR A 113 -29.93 -47.08 89.64
C TYR A 113 -30.77 -47.26 90.92
N ILE A 114 -31.30 -48.46 91.19
CA ILE A 114 -32.07 -48.74 92.41
C ILE A 114 -31.20 -48.52 93.65
N ASN A 115 -29.96 -48.99 93.65
CA ASN A 115 -29.03 -48.70 94.73
C ASN A 115 -28.69 -47.20 94.82
N ALA A 116 -28.31 -46.58 93.70
CA ALA A 116 -27.94 -45.16 93.65
C ALA A 116 -29.04 -44.22 94.15
N LEU A 117 -30.31 -44.58 93.93
CA LEU A 117 -31.49 -43.78 94.24
C LEU A 117 -32.24 -44.27 95.48
N GLY A 118 -31.74 -45.32 96.15
CA GLY A 118 -32.27 -45.92 97.37
C GLY A 118 -31.50 -45.48 98.62
N TYR A 119 -30.97 -46.46 99.35
CA TYR A 119 -30.24 -46.25 100.61
C TYR A 119 -29.05 -45.29 100.45
N GLY A 120 -28.99 -44.28 101.32
CA GLY A 120 -27.98 -43.23 101.31
C GLY A 120 -28.24 -42.09 100.32
N TYR A 121 -29.19 -42.24 99.38
CA TYR A 121 -29.54 -41.14 98.46
C TYR A 121 -30.03 -39.92 99.26
N ASN A 122 -29.45 -38.75 98.98
CA ASN A 122 -29.70 -37.50 99.69
C ASN A 122 -29.56 -37.62 101.24
N GLY A 123 -28.72 -38.55 101.71
CA GLY A 123 -28.47 -38.80 103.13
C GLY A 123 -29.49 -39.70 103.84
N ASP A 124 -30.45 -40.31 103.14
CA ASP A 124 -31.44 -41.21 103.76
C ASP A 124 -30.85 -42.60 104.03
N THR A 125 -30.17 -42.74 105.17
CA THR A 125 -29.58 -44.00 105.65
C THR A 125 -30.50 -44.73 106.65
N SER A 126 -31.82 -44.56 106.55
CA SER A 126 -32.77 -45.27 107.43
C SER A 126 -32.90 -46.75 107.07
N ASP A 127 -33.15 -47.59 108.08
CA ASP A 127 -33.37 -49.02 107.88
C ASP A 127 -34.55 -49.31 106.94
N GLU A 128 -35.60 -48.47 106.94
CA GLU A 128 -36.71 -48.62 106.00
C GLU A 128 -36.28 -48.36 104.55
N MET A 129 -35.40 -47.38 104.32
CA MET A 129 -34.86 -47.14 102.97
C MET A 129 -33.94 -48.28 102.54
N ASP A 130 -33.19 -48.86 103.48
CA ASP A 130 -32.34 -50.03 103.22
C ASP A 130 -33.15 -51.25 102.82
N PHE A 131 -34.13 -51.61 103.64
CA PHE A 131 -35.00 -52.75 103.38
C PHE A 131 -35.84 -52.53 102.11
N ALA A 132 -36.32 -51.31 101.86
CA ALA A 132 -36.95 -50.94 100.59
C ALA A 132 -36.02 -51.12 99.39
N THR A 133 -34.73 -50.76 99.52
CA THR A 133 -33.72 -50.96 98.47
C THR A 133 -33.51 -52.45 98.22
N GLN A 134 -33.33 -53.26 99.28
CA GLN A 134 -33.21 -54.72 99.20
C GLN A 134 -34.43 -55.39 98.53
N ILE A 135 -35.65 -54.99 98.91
CA ILE A 135 -36.88 -55.51 98.32
C ILE A 135 -37.00 -55.06 96.86
N ARG A 136 -36.67 -53.80 96.54
CA ARG A 136 -36.73 -53.27 95.18
C ARG A 136 -35.74 -53.96 94.24
N ILE A 137 -34.57 -54.34 94.74
CA ILE A 137 -33.59 -55.22 94.07
C ILE A 137 -34.24 -56.58 93.80
N TRP A 138 -34.80 -57.26 94.80
CA TRP A 138 -35.48 -58.54 94.60
C TRP A 138 -36.66 -58.47 93.62
N GLN A 139 -37.39 -57.35 93.58
CA GLN A 139 -38.48 -57.12 92.63
C GLN A 139 -38.00 -57.04 91.17
N GLU A 140 -36.79 -56.55 90.88
CA GLU A 140 -36.20 -56.69 89.54
C GLU A 140 -35.64 -58.09 89.30
N MET A 141 -34.97 -58.67 90.29
CA MET A 141 -34.24 -59.92 90.13
C MET A 141 -35.14 -61.14 89.97
N ARG A 142 -36.27 -61.17 90.68
CA ARG A 142 -37.32 -62.19 90.60
C ARG A 142 -38.69 -61.52 90.68
N PRO A 143 -39.20 -60.95 89.58
CA PRO A 143 -40.49 -60.29 89.54
C PRO A 143 -41.62 -61.20 90.02
N GLY A 144 -42.44 -60.70 90.94
CA GLY A 144 -43.56 -61.46 91.54
C GLY A 144 -43.20 -62.39 92.71
N LEU A 145 -41.93 -62.44 93.14
CA LEU A 145 -41.54 -63.25 94.31
C LEU A 145 -42.01 -62.65 95.64
N ILE A 146 -41.80 -61.34 95.83
CA ILE A 146 -42.06 -60.65 97.10
C ILE A 146 -43.52 -60.20 97.20
N THR A 147 -44.13 -60.45 98.36
CA THR A 147 -45.53 -60.16 98.70
C THR A 147 -45.64 -59.58 100.12
N ASN A 148 -46.81 -59.06 100.49
CA ASN A 148 -47.11 -58.57 101.84
C ASN A 148 -46.10 -57.53 102.37
N ILE A 149 -45.70 -56.58 101.53
CA ILE A 149 -44.78 -55.50 101.93
C ILE A 149 -45.52 -54.52 102.85
N HIS A 150 -44.92 -54.22 104.02
CA HIS A 150 -45.50 -53.28 104.98
C HIS A 150 -45.61 -51.85 104.38
N PRO A 151 -46.70 -51.08 104.63
CA PRO A 151 -46.92 -49.76 104.02
C PRO A 151 -45.75 -48.77 104.16
N ASP A 152 -45.10 -48.69 105.32
CA ASP A 152 -43.90 -47.84 105.52
C ASP A 152 -42.77 -48.15 104.52
N ILE A 153 -42.55 -49.43 104.22
CA ILE A 153 -41.50 -49.91 103.32
C ILE A 153 -41.93 -49.70 101.87
N GLN A 154 -43.21 -49.92 101.55
CA GLN A 154 -43.77 -49.59 100.24
C GLN A 154 -43.66 -48.10 99.93
N ALA A 155 -43.90 -47.22 100.90
CA ALA A 155 -43.74 -45.77 100.72
C ALA A 155 -42.28 -45.36 100.39
N LYS A 156 -41.29 -46.08 100.92
CA LYS A 156 -39.87 -45.90 100.56
C LYS A 156 -39.56 -46.46 99.16
N ILE A 157 -40.13 -47.62 98.80
CA ILE A 157 -40.08 -48.17 97.42
C ILE A 157 -40.65 -47.17 96.40
N ASP A 158 -41.78 -46.53 96.72
CA ASP A 158 -42.43 -45.55 95.84
C ASP A 158 -41.57 -44.29 95.64
N GLN A 159 -40.82 -43.86 96.66
CA GLN A 159 -39.82 -42.79 96.52
C GLN A 159 -38.67 -43.17 95.58
N ILE A 160 -38.20 -44.43 95.63
CA ILE A 160 -37.19 -44.95 94.68
C ILE A 160 -37.78 -44.95 93.26
N ASN A 161 -39.01 -45.46 93.09
CA ASN A 161 -39.69 -45.50 91.79
C ASN A 161 -39.89 -44.10 91.17
N GLN A 162 -40.24 -43.08 91.98
CA GLN A 162 -40.37 -41.70 91.50
C GLN A 162 -39.04 -41.14 90.94
N ARG A 163 -37.90 -41.48 91.57
CA ARG A 163 -36.56 -41.09 91.10
C ARG A 163 -36.18 -41.86 89.83
N LEU A 164 -36.45 -43.17 89.80
CA LEU A 164 -36.17 -44.04 88.65
C LEU A 164 -36.91 -43.62 87.38
N ASN A 165 -38.14 -43.07 87.48
CA ASN A 165 -38.92 -42.63 86.34
C ASN A 165 -38.16 -41.63 85.43
N VAL A 166 -37.35 -40.75 86.02
CA VAL A 166 -36.54 -39.77 85.29
C VAL A 166 -35.39 -40.42 84.52
N MET A 167 -34.90 -41.57 84.99
CA MET A 167 -33.86 -42.34 84.30
C MET A 167 -34.46 -43.20 83.17
N TYR A 168 -35.70 -43.67 83.30
CA TYR A 168 -36.35 -44.54 82.31
C TYR A 168 -37.19 -43.82 81.25
N SER A 169 -37.48 -42.53 81.39
CA SER A 169 -38.25 -41.74 80.40
C SER A 169 -37.52 -40.49 79.95
N ASP A 170 -37.73 -40.08 78.71
CA ASP A 170 -37.11 -38.89 78.09
C ASP A 170 -38.02 -37.68 78.19
N VAL A 171 -37.44 -36.47 78.08
CA VAL A 171 -38.23 -35.24 77.93
C VAL A 171 -38.81 -35.16 76.51
N SER A 172 -39.96 -34.53 76.34
CA SER A 172 -40.70 -34.54 75.06
C SER A 172 -39.96 -33.92 73.87
N PHE A 173 -38.95 -33.08 74.12
CA PHE A 173 -38.11 -32.46 73.09
C PHE A 173 -36.70 -33.08 72.96
N ALA A 174 -36.42 -34.22 73.59
CA ALA A 174 -35.12 -34.90 73.47
C ALA A 174 -34.82 -35.28 72.02
N GLY A 175 -33.62 -34.92 71.54
CA GLY A 175 -33.18 -35.17 70.16
C GLY A 175 -33.78 -34.22 69.11
N SER A 176 -34.58 -33.23 69.52
CA SER A 176 -35.17 -32.26 68.59
C SER A 176 -34.14 -31.32 67.96
N THR A 177 -34.52 -30.71 66.83
CA THR A 177 -33.79 -29.62 66.19
C THR A 177 -34.65 -28.36 66.21
N VAL A 178 -34.07 -27.25 66.63
CA VAL A 178 -34.68 -25.91 66.63
C VAL A 178 -33.99 -25.06 65.58
N THR A 179 -34.78 -24.48 64.67
CA THR A 179 -34.31 -23.48 63.71
C THR A 179 -34.77 -22.10 64.16
N LEU A 180 -33.83 -21.27 64.59
CA LEU A 180 -34.02 -19.83 64.81
C LEU A 180 -34.00 -19.12 63.44
N GLN A 181 -34.83 -18.09 63.28
CA GLN A 181 -35.01 -17.36 61.99
C GLN A 181 -34.39 -15.95 62.02
N GLY A 182 -33.68 -15.57 63.08
CA GLY A 182 -33.12 -14.23 63.27
C GLY A 182 -32.36 -14.10 64.59
N TYR A 183 -31.67 -12.97 64.77
CA TYR A 183 -30.97 -12.62 66.01
C TYR A 183 -31.88 -11.84 66.97
N GLY A 184 -31.65 -11.97 68.28
CA GLY A 184 -32.43 -11.30 69.32
C GLY A 184 -33.56 -12.18 69.88
N LYS A 185 -34.05 -11.78 71.05
CA LYS A 185 -35.03 -12.58 71.81
C LYS A 185 -36.44 -12.58 71.19
N GLU A 186 -36.73 -11.67 70.25
CA GLU A 186 -37.98 -11.69 69.47
C GLU A 186 -38.08 -12.91 68.53
N HIS A 187 -36.95 -13.49 68.10
CA HIS A 187 -36.90 -14.70 67.28
C HIS A 187 -36.70 -15.99 68.10
N ALA A 188 -36.87 -15.91 69.42
CA ALA A 188 -36.69 -17.03 70.33
C ALA A 188 -37.72 -18.15 70.08
N GLN A 189 -37.28 -19.39 70.27
CA GLN A 189 -38.12 -20.60 70.19
C GLN A 189 -38.22 -21.26 71.56
N THR A 190 -39.43 -21.70 71.95
CA THR A 190 -39.68 -22.34 73.24
C THR A 190 -40.08 -23.79 73.06
N LEU A 191 -39.33 -24.69 73.69
CA LEU A 191 -39.59 -26.13 73.75
C LEU A 191 -40.27 -26.47 75.08
N GLU A 192 -41.41 -27.17 75.02
CA GLU A 192 -42.21 -27.56 76.19
C GLU A 192 -42.06 -29.06 76.47
N ASP A 193 -41.59 -29.44 77.67
CA ASP A 193 -41.57 -30.84 78.09
C ASP A 193 -42.92 -31.26 78.71
N THR A 194 -43.76 -31.85 77.87
CA THR A 194 -45.06 -32.41 78.28
C THR A 194 -44.98 -33.65 79.17
N ALA A 195 -43.81 -34.31 79.28
CA ALA A 195 -43.58 -35.39 80.24
C ALA A 195 -43.30 -34.88 81.67
N GLY A 196 -42.95 -33.60 81.82
CA GLY A 196 -42.74 -32.93 83.11
C GLY A 196 -41.44 -33.33 83.84
N LEU A 197 -40.48 -33.90 83.13
CA LEU A 197 -39.22 -34.44 83.63
C LEU A 197 -38.06 -33.45 83.54
N PHE A 198 -38.12 -32.45 82.64
CA PHE A 198 -37.00 -31.54 82.36
C PHE A 198 -36.53 -30.74 83.59
N SER A 199 -37.45 -30.39 84.51
CA SER A 199 -37.13 -29.80 85.83
C SER A 199 -36.18 -30.65 86.70
N LYS A 200 -35.86 -31.89 86.29
CA LYS A 200 -34.91 -32.81 86.93
C LYS A 200 -33.59 -32.99 86.17
N TYR A 201 -33.33 -32.16 85.16
CA TYR A 201 -32.06 -32.08 84.44
C TYR A 201 -31.29 -30.81 84.84
N LEU A 202 -29.97 -30.88 84.95
CA LEU A 202 -29.09 -29.74 85.19
C LEU A 202 -29.05 -28.82 83.97
N ASP A 203 -29.00 -27.50 84.19
CA ASP A 203 -28.80 -26.54 83.09
C ASP A 203 -27.45 -26.72 82.43
N SER A 204 -27.44 -26.63 81.10
CA SER A 204 -26.22 -26.62 80.29
C SER A 204 -25.95 -25.23 79.73
N SER A 205 -24.72 -24.76 79.90
CA SER A 205 -24.24 -23.52 79.27
C SER A 205 -23.35 -23.89 78.09
N VAL A 206 -23.81 -23.57 76.88
CA VAL A 206 -23.00 -23.67 75.66
C VAL A 206 -22.59 -22.26 75.24
N SER A 207 -21.34 -22.09 74.82
CA SER A 207 -20.84 -20.78 74.39
C SER A 207 -21.56 -20.33 73.13
N GLY A 208 -22.14 -19.13 73.17
CA GLY A 208 -22.77 -18.50 72.01
C GLY A 208 -24.09 -19.14 71.56
N ILE A 209 -24.92 -19.60 72.49
CA ILE A 209 -26.38 -19.71 72.35
C ILE A 209 -26.99 -19.34 73.70
N HIS A 210 -28.05 -18.54 73.70
CA HIS A 210 -28.74 -18.12 74.91
C HIS A 210 -29.92 -19.05 75.23
N THR A 211 -30.04 -19.42 76.51
CA THR A 211 -31.11 -20.29 77.01
C THR A 211 -31.75 -19.69 78.26
N GLU A 212 -33.05 -19.87 78.41
CA GLU A 212 -33.80 -19.54 79.61
C GLU A 212 -34.77 -20.68 79.94
N ARG A 213 -34.71 -21.18 81.18
CA ARG A 213 -35.61 -22.23 81.66
C ARG A 213 -36.75 -21.65 82.49
N ASN A 214 -37.98 -22.04 82.18
CA ASN A 214 -39.14 -21.74 83.00
C ASN A 214 -39.90 -23.05 83.34
N GLY A 215 -39.60 -23.63 84.50
CA GLY A 215 -40.18 -24.90 84.92
C GLY A 215 -39.72 -26.08 84.05
N ASN A 216 -40.60 -26.56 83.18
CA ASN A 216 -40.34 -27.62 82.20
C ASN A 216 -40.20 -27.08 80.76
N ALA A 217 -40.26 -25.75 80.57
CA ALA A 217 -40.03 -25.09 79.29
C ALA A 217 -38.56 -24.64 79.14
N LEU A 218 -38.06 -24.68 77.91
CA LEU A 218 -36.74 -24.20 77.49
C LEU A 218 -36.89 -23.21 76.33
N THR A 219 -36.65 -21.92 76.58
CA THR A 219 -36.58 -20.89 75.55
C THR A 219 -35.13 -20.73 75.07
N ILE A 220 -34.93 -20.64 73.76
CA ILE A 220 -33.63 -20.61 73.08
C ILE A 220 -33.61 -19.43 72.09
N TRP A 221 -32.52 -18.65 72.08
CA TRP A 221 -32.26 -17.62 71.07
C TRP A 221 -30.77 -17.43 70.81
N ALA A 222 -30.43 -16.64 69.80
CA ALA A 222 -29.07 -16.28 69.44
C ALA A 222 -28.92 -14.75 69.35
N GLU A 223 -27.79 -14.22 69.80
CA GLU A 223 -27.41 -12.81 69.66
C GLU A 223 -26.37 -12.62 68.55
N LYS A 224 -26.19 -11.39 68.05
CA LYS A 224 -25.24 -11.17 66.94
C LYS A 224 -23.80 -11.44 67.38
N GLY A 225 -23.16 -12.43 66.75
CA GLY A 225 -21.81 -12.91 67.08
C GLY A 225 -21.78 -14.32 67.71
N ASP A 226 -22.95 -14.93 67.94
CA ASP A 226 -23.10 -16.28 68.48
C ASP A 226 -22.67 -17.40 67.51
N SER A 227 -22.62 -18.65 68.03
CA SER A 227 -22.25 -19.83 67.25
C SER A 227 -23.48 -20.48 66.61
N LEU A 228 -23.63 -20.26 65.30
CA LEU A 228 -24.87 -20.44 64.54
C LEU A 228 -25.34 -21.91 64.34
N ASN A 229 -24.54 -22.89 64.78
CA ASN A 229 -24.86 -24.31 64.77
C ASN A 229 -24.22 -24.98 65.99
N THR A 230 -25.03 -25.51 66.91
CA THR A 230 -24.50 -26.21 68.10
C THR A 230 -25.49 -27.23 68.68
N THR A 231 -25.07 -27.98 69.69
CA THR A 231 -25.92 -28.95 70.41
C THR A 231 -25.89 -28.66 71.91
N LEU A 232 -27.04 -28.30 72.46
CA LEU A 232 -27.26 -28.16 73.90
C LEU A 232 -27.40 -29.56 74.51
N SER A 233 -26.71 -29.85 75.61
CA SER A 233 -26.64 -31.20 76.20
C SER A 233 -26.89 -31.13 77.71
N TYR A 234 -28.00 -31.70 78.19
CA TYR A 234 -28.44 -31.58 79.58
C TYR A 234 -28.38 -32.94 80.30
N ASP A 235 -27.80 -32.97 81.50
CA ASP A 235 -27.61 -34.20 82.30
C ASP A 235 -28.66 -34.33 83.41
N ALA A 236 -29.14 -35.55 83.66
CA ALA A 236 -30.11 -35.84 84.72
C ALA A 236 -29.50 -35.65 86.13
N LEU A 237 -30.16 -34.85 86.96
CA LEU A 237 -29.72 -34.45 88.31
C LEU A 237 -29.43 -35.64 89.24
N TYR A 238 -30.13 -36.76 89.02
CA TYR A 238 -30.15 -37.92 89.91
C TYR A 238 -28.88 -38.80 89.86
N ALA A 239 -28.01 -38.62 88.86
CA ALA A 239 -26.92 -39.55 88.58
C ALA A 239 -25.57 -38.87 88.27
N TYR A 240 -25.31 -37.69 88.83
CA TYR A 240 -24.06 -36.93 88.68
C TYR A 240 -22.87 -37.50 89.50
N ALA A 241 -22.84 -38.82 89.73
CA ALA A 241 -21.73 -39.50 90.40
C ALA A 241 -20.83 -40.20 89.37
N GLU A 242 -19.53 -40.24 89.64
CA GLU A 242 -18.61 -41.12 88.89
C GLU A 242 -19.14 -42.56 88.90
N PRO A 243 -19.12 -43.29 87.77
CA PRO A 243 -19.66 -44.64 87.69
C PRO A 243 -18.79 -45.63 88.46
N ILE A 244 -19.41 -46.39 89.36
CA ILE A 244 -18.76 -47.40 90.21
C ILE A 244 -19.14 -48.81 89.71
N SER A 245 -18.16 -49.70 89.60
CA SER A 245 -18.37 -51.09 89.16
C SER A 245 -19.21 -51.91 90.14
N GLN A 246 -19.98 -52.86 89.62
CA GLN A 246 -20.87 -53.73 90.40
C GLN A 246 -20.33 -55.17 90.46
N ILE A 247 -20.39 -55.80 91.64
CA ILE A 247 -19.76 -57.10 91.95
C ILE A 247 -20.82 -58.06 92.49
N ALA A 248 -20.81 -59.31 92.04
CA ALA A 248 -21.54 -60.42 92.66
C ALA A 248 -20.59 -61.26 93.50
N TYR A 249 -21.03 -61.61 94.72
CA TYR A 249 -20.38 -62.58 95.59
C TYR A 249 -21.26 -63.82 95.69
N THR A 250 -20.76 -64.97 95.24
CA THR A 250 -21.52 -66.23 95.20
C THR A 250 -20.94 -67.26 96.17
N SER A 251 -21.82 -67.96 96.89
CA SER A 251 -21.46 -69.01 97.86
C SER A 251 -22.21 -70.31 97.54
N PRO A 252 -21.58 -71.49 97.69
CA PRO A 252 -22.27 -72.77 97.62
C PRO A 252 -23.11 -73.09 98.87
N THR A 253 -22.83 -72.48 100.04
CA THR A 253 -23.51 -72.80 101.31
C THR A 253 -24.50 -71.72 101.78
N SER A 254 -24.27 -70.46 101.44
CA SER A 254 -25.08 -69.30 101.81
C SER A 254 -25.71 -68.62 100.58
N GLN A 255 -26.58 -67.64 100.79
CA GLN A 255 -27.18 -66.83 99.73
C GLN A 255 -26.12 -66.02 98.96
N ASN A 256 -26.32 -65.81 97.66
CA ASN A 256 -25.47 -64.89 96.91
C ASN A 256 -25.80 -63.44 97.29
N VAL A 257 -24.79 -62.58 97.37
CA VAL A 257 -24.95 -61.14 97.70
C VAL A 257 -24.21 -60.28 96.68
N GLY A 258 -24.68 -59.06 96.42
CA GLY A 258 -24.13 -58.15 95.41
C GLY A 258 -23.75 -56.79 96.01
N TYR A 259 -22.59 -56.29 95.62
CA TYR A 259 -22.26 -54.87 95.75
C TYR A 259 -22.71 -54.15 94.47
N LEU A 260 -23.68 -53.26 94.60
CA LEU A 260 -24.26 -52.53 93.48
C LEU A 260 -23.62 -51.13 93.40
N GLY A 261 -22.81 -50.89 92.37
CA GLY A 261 -22.25 -49.58 92.06
C GLY A 261 -23.17 -48.70 91.20
N THR A 262 -22.79 -47.44 91.02
CA THR A 262 -23.53 -46.42 90.26
C THR A 262 -23.25 -46.51 88.75
N PRO A 263 -24.26 -46.52 87.86
CA PRO A 263 -24.07 -46.31 86.42
C PRO A 263 -23.87 -44.82 86.09
N SER A 264 -23.52 -44.51 84.84
CA SER A 264 -23.36 -43.13 84.34
C SER A 264 -24.66 -42.32 84.38
N SER A 265 -24.55 -40.99 84.34
CA SER A 265 -25.70 -40.10 84.16
C SER A 265 -26.43 -40.36 82.83
N LYS A 266 -27.71 -39.99 82.81
CA LYS A 266 -28.52 -39.92 81.59
C LYS A 266 -28.43 -38.51 81.02
N GLN A 267 -28.22 -38.39 79.71
CA GLN A 267 -28.13 -37.12 79.00
C GLN A 267 -29.21 -37.01 77.91
N ILE A 268 -29.72 -35.81 77.69
CA ILE A 268 -30.54 -35.44 76.53
C ILE A 268 -29.81 -34.38 75.70
N GLN A 269 -30.15 -34.26 74.41
CA GLN A 269 -29.56 -33.28 73.50
C GLN A 269 -30.63 -32.52 72.70
N VAL A 270 -30.36 -31.26 72.36
CA VAL A 270 -31.17 -30.41 71.47
C VAL A 270 -30.24 -29.74 70.48
N GLN A 271 -30.47 -29.91 69.18
CA GLN A 271 -29.71 -29.25 68.12
C GLN A 271 -30.29 -27.86 67.86
N VAL A 272 -29.43 -26.85 67.74
CA VAL A 272 -29.82 -25.47 67.42
C VAL A 272 -29.14 -25.05 66.12
N LYS A 273 -29.94 -24.55 65.20
CA LYS A 273 -29.52 -23.92 63.93
C LYS A 273 -30.06 -22.51 63.88
N LEU A 274 -29.27 -21.55 63.40
CA LEU A 274 -29.77 -20.25 62.96
C LEU A 274 -29.81 -20.24 61.43
N GLU A 275 -30.97 -19.94 60.85
CA GLU A 275 -31.14 -19.58 59.44
C GLU A 275 -31.24 -18.06 59.30
N LEU A 276 -30.57 -17.50 58.29
CA LEU A 276 -30.52 -16.07 58.00
C LEU A 276 -30.71 -15.78 56.51
N GLY A 277 -31.24 -14.60 56.23
CA GLY A 277 -31.47 -14.08 54.90
C GLY A 277 -30.27 -13.29 54.38
N SER A 278 -30.11 -13.28 53.06
CA SER A 278 -29.27 -12.32 52.35
C SER A 278 -29.93 -11.89 51.05
N VAL A 279 -29.78 -10.62 50.70
CA VAL A 279 -30.35 -10.00 49.50
C VAL A 279 -29.23 -9.44 48.64
N GLN A 280 -29.28 -9.75 47.36
CA GLN A 280 -28.55 -9.06 46.29
C GLN A 280 -29.52 -8.74 45.15
N LEU A 281 -29.19 -7.74 44.36
CA LEU A 281 -29.89 -7.35 43.12
C LEU A 281 -28.93 -7.21 41.96
N VAL A 282 -29.47 -7.40 40.76
CA VAL A 282 -28.83 -7.04 39.48
C VAL A 282 -29.64 -5.90 38.84
N LYS A 283 -28.96 -4.83 38.46
CA LYS A 283 -29.51 -3.75 37.62
C LYS A 283 -29.44 -4.18 36.17
N GLU A 284 -30.57 -4.09 35.48
CA GLU A 284 -30.62 -4.30 34.04
C GLU A 284 -31.19 -3.06 33.34
N ASP A 285 -30.81 -2.90 32.09
CA ASP A 285 -31.47 -2.06 31.09
C ASP A 285 -32.77 -2.75 30.64
N PHE A 286 -33.89 -2.02 30.58
CA PHE A 286 -35.20 -2.62 30.30
C PHE A 286 -35.32 -3.17 28.88
N GLU A 287 -34.89 -2.40 27.87
CA GLU A 287 -35.05 -2.77 26.45
C GLU A 287 -34.08 -3.85 25.97
N THR A 288 -32.84 -3.85 26.48
CA THR A 288 -31.76 -4.77 26.04
C THR A 288 -31.53 -5.94 27.00
N ALA A 289 -32.21 -5.96 28.14
CA ALA A 289 -32.01 -6.93 29.23
C ALA A 289 -30.57 -6.98 29.78
N GLY A 290 -29.98 -5.79 30.00
CA GLY A 290 -28.71 -5.65 30.75
C GLY A 290 -27.52 -5.05 29.99
N THR A 291 -27.68 -4.57 28.75
CA THR A 291 -26.62 -3.85 28.02
C THR A 291 -26.88 -2.34 28.09
N PRO A 292 -25.97 -1.53 28.67
CA PRO A 292 -26.17 -0.08 28.69
C PRO A 292 -26.27 0.50 27.27
N GLN A 293 -27.29 1.34 27.03
CA GLN A 293 -27.49 2.04 25.76
C GLN A 293 -26.81 3.42 25.78
N GLY A 294 -26.15 3.82 24.68
CA GLY A 294 -25.60 5.16 24.55
C GLY A 294 -24.35 5.38 25.42
N GLU A 295 -24.40 6.42 26.26
CA GLU A 295 -23.42 6.72 27.30
C GLU A 295 -23.97 6.46 28.72
N ALA A 296 -25.09 5.74 28.83
CA ALA A 296 -25.66 5.34 30.11
C ALA A 296 -24.83 4.25 30.79
N THR A 297 -24.98 4.12 32.10
CA THR A 297 -24.25 3.15 32.94
C THR A 297 -25.20 2.45 33.89
N LEU A 298 -24.91 1.20 34.29
CA LEU A 298 -25.66 0.48 35.34
C LEU A 298 -25.08 0.73 36.75
N GLU A 299 -23.95 1.43 36.86
CA GLU A 299 -23.27 1.75 38.12
C GLU A 299 -23.97 2.87 38.89
N GLY A 300 -24.01 2.73 40.22
CA GLY A 300 -24.44 3.80 41.12
C GLY A 300 -25.96 3.97 41.25
N ALA A 301 -26.76 3.00 40.80
CA ALA A 301 -28.16 2.89 41.19
C ALA A 301 -28.23 2.59 42.70
N GLU A 302 -29.16 3.22 43.42
CA GLU A 302 -29.30 3.02 44.87
C GLU A 302 -30.72 2.56 45.21
N TYR A 303 -30.82 1.44 45.93
CA TYR A 303 -32.08 0.88 46.44
C TYR A 303 -32.08 0.85 47.96
N GLN A 304 -33.22 1.18 48.58
CA GLN A 304 -33.47 0.91 49.99
C GLN A 304 -34.13 -0.44 50.17
N LEU A 305 -33.61 -1.25 51.09
CA LEU A 305 -34.26 -2.45 51.60
C LEU A 305 -34.96 -2.10 52.92
N VAL A 306 -36.29 -2.21 52.94
CA VAL A 306 -37.14 -1.90 54.09
C VAL A 306 -37.73 -3.19 54.65
N ASP A 307 -37.63 -3.39 55.97
CA ASP A 307 -38.31 -4.49 56.66
C ASP A 307 -39.80 -4.15 56.81
N ASP A 308 -40.68 -4.97 56.23
CA ASP A 308 -42.12 -4.71 56.21
C ASP A 308 -42.76 -4.76 57.61
N VAL A 309 -42.12 -5.41 58.59
CA VAL A 309 -42.63 -5.54 59.97
C VAL A 309 -42.23 -4.35 60.83
N THR A 310 -40.97 -3.92 60.78
CA THR A 310 -40.46 -2.80 61.59
C THR A 310 -40.62 -1.45 60.92
N GLN A 311 -40.78 -1.42 59.59
CA GLN A 311 -40.75 -0.23 58.73
C GLN A 311 -39.40 0.52 58.75
N GLU A 312 -38.32 -0.15 59.20
CA GLU A 312 -36.97 0.41 59.22
C GLU A 312 -36.20 0.05 57.92
N VAL A 313 -35.34 0.97 57.48
CA VAL A 313 -34.39 0.70 56.38
C VAL A 313 -33.25 -0.14 56.95
N VAL A 314 -33.19 -1.41 56.56
CA VAL A 314 -32.18 -2.38 57.02
C VAL A 314 -30.86 -2.30 56.23
N GLY A 315 -30.87 -1.61 55.08
CA GLY A 315 -29.66 -1.26 54.36
C GLY A 315 -29.93 -0.62 53.00
N THR A 316 -28.84 -0.25 52.32
CA THR A 316 -28.83 0.25 50.94
C THR A 316 -28.05 -0.71 50.05
N LEU A 317 -28.61 -0.98 48.87
CA LEU A 317 -27.97 -1.74 47.80
C LEU A 317 -27.52 -0.73 46.73
N THR A 318 -26.23 -0.70 46.43
CA THR A 318 -25.63 0.15 45.41
C THR A 318 -24.94 -0.71 44.36
N THR A 319 -25.19 -0.42 43.07
CA THR A 319 -24.75 -1.26 41.95
C THR A 319 -23.36 -0.89 41.43
N ASP A 320 -22.59 -1.89 41.02
CA ASP A 320 -21.32 -1.76 40.32
C ASP A 320 -21.51 -1.59 38.81
N ALA A 321 -20.39 -1.44 38.07
CA ALA A 321 -20.38 -1.31 36.62
C ALA A 321 -20.88 -2.56 35.84
N GLN A 322 -21.11 -3.69 36.51
CA GLN A 322 -21.76 -4.88 35.95
C GLN A 322 -23.23 -4.97 36.37
N GLY A 323 -23.76 -3.94 37.03
CA GLY A 323 -25.12 -3.89 37.57
C GLY A 323 -25.30 -4.68 38.86
N ASN A 324 -24.29 -5.36 39.40
CA ASN A 324 -24.45 -6.14 40.63
C ASN A 324 -24.40 -5.23 41.84
N SER A 325 -25.33 -5.38 42.78
CA SER A 325 -25.27 -4.66 44.05
C SER A 325 -24.41 -5.37 45.09
N ASN A 326 -24.02 -4.65 46.13
CA ASN A 326 -23.53 -5.25 47.38
C ASN A 326 -24.59 -6.19 47.98
N VAL A 327 -24.15 -7.11 48.84
CA VAL A 327 -25.06 -8.02 49.57
C VAL A 327 -25.45 -7.38 50.92
N ILE A 328 -26.73 -7.40 51.26
CA ILE A 328 -27.21 -7.19 52.64
C ILE A 328 -27.44 -8.57 53.27
N SER A 329 -26.85 -8.82 54.44
CA SER A 329 -26.89 -10.10 55.16
C SER A 329 -27.41 -9.94 56.59
N ASP A 330 -27.48 -11.04 57.34
CA ASP A 330 -28.00 -11.12 58.72
C ASP A 330 -29.50 -10.77 58.86
N LEU A 331 -30.27 -10.90 57.78
CA LEU A 331 -31.69 -10.56 57.75
C LEU A 331 -32.55 -11.67 58.38
N PRO A 332 -33.52 -11.35 59.26
CA PRO A 332 -34.52 -12.32 59.70
C PRO A 332 -35.32 -12.96 58.54
N THR A 333 -35.45 -14.28 58.55
CA THR A 333 -36.10 -15.08 57.48
C THR A 333 -37.58 -15.39 57.72
N ASP A 334 -38.13 -14.92 58.84
CA ASP A 334 -39.56 -14.94 59.18
C ASP A 334 -40.27 -13.59 58.88
N ARG A 335 -39.59 -12.67 58.19
CA ARG A 335 -40.10 -11.37 57.74
C ARG A 335 -40.06 -11.25 56.22
N THR A 336 -40.84 -10.32 55.66
CA THR A 336 -40.74 -9.86 54.27
C THR A 336 -40.11 -8.48 54.19
N TYR A 337 -39.52 -8.17 53.04
CA TYR A 337 -38.84 -6.89 52.82
C TYR A 337 -39.26 -6.28 51.48
N THR A 338 -39.46 -4.96 51.47
CA THR A 338 -39.73 -4.19 50.25
C THR A 338 -38.45 -3.50 49.77
N ILE A 339 -38.15 -3.64 48.48
CA ILE A 339 -37.05 -2.97 47.78
C ILE A 339 -37.63 -1.80 47.00
N VAL A 340 -37.04 -0.61 47.16
CA VAL A 340 -37.46 0.62 46.46
C VAL A 340 -36.22 1.31 45.89
N GLU A 341 -36.24 1.63 44.60
CA GLU A 341 -35.21 2.49 44.02
C GLU A 341 -35.36 3.93 44.52
N ILE A 342 -34.25 4.55 44.91
CA ILE A 342 -34.21 5.95 45.38
C ILE A 342 -33.37 6.85 44.48
N LYS A 343 -32.59 6.26 43.56
CA LYS A 343 -31.74 6.95 42.61
C LYS A 343 -31.41 6.01 41.45
N ALA A 344 -31.80 6.40 40.24
CA ALA A 344 -31.37 5.75 39.01
C ALA A 344 -29.86 5.90 38.80
N PRO A 345 -29.21 4.96 38.10
CA PRO A 345 -27.84 5.14 37.64
C PRO A 345 -27.78 6.15 36.48
N ASN A 346 -26.58 6.59 36.11
CA ASN A 346 -26.42 7.66 35.11
C ASN A 346 -27.01 7.27 33.75
N GLY A 347 -27.88 8.13 33.20
CA GLY A 347 -28.55 7.92 31.91
C GLY A 347 -29.86 7.12 31.97
N TYR A 348 -30.34 6.74 33.15
CA TYR A 348 -31.60 5.99 33.33
C TYR A 348 -32.70 6.80 34.04
N LYS A 349 -33.95 6.48 33.72
CA LYS A 349 -35.15 7.04 34.38
C LYS A 349 -35.40 6.31 35.71
N LEU A 350 -35.66 7.05 36.79
CA LEU A 350 -35.95 6.49 38.13
C LEU A 350 -37.19 5.59 38.09
N SER A 351 -37.02 4.33 38.44
CA SER A 351 -38.10 3.35 38.41
C SER A 351 -39.02 3.49 39.63
N ALA A 352 -40.33 3.43 39.36
CA ALA A 352 -41.35 3.31 40.41
C ALA A 352 -41.62 1.85 40.80
N GLU A 353 -40.95 0.88 40.17
CA GLU A 353 -41.09 -0.53 40.47
C GLU A 353 -40.55 -0.88 41.87
N LYS A 354 -41.20 -1.86 42.51
CA LYS A 354 -40.81 -2.37 43.84
C LYS A 354 -40.76 -3.88 43.81
N ALA A 355 -39.65 -4.45 44.26
CA ALA A 355 -39.53 -5.88 44.46
C ALA A 355 -39.85 -6.25 45.92
N GLN A 356 -40.43 -7.43 46.13
CA GLN A 356 -40.68 -7.99 47.46
C GLN A 356 -39.79 -9.22 47.68
N VAL A 357 -39.13 -9.28 48.83
CA VAL A 357 -38.33 -10.41 49.29
C VAL A 357 -39.13 -11.22 50.29
N ASP A 358 -39.37 -12.50 49.97
CA ASP A 358 -39.97 -13.48 50.87
C ASP A 358 -39.06 -14.72 50.98
N PHE A 359 -38.41 -14.86 52.14
CA PHE A 359 -37.53 -15.97 52.46
C PHE A 359 -38.28 -17.29 52.77
N SER A 360 -39.62 -17.29 52.89
CA SER A 360 -40.39 -18.50 53.18
C SER A 360 -40.29 -19.54 52.06
N SER A 361 -40.20 -19.07 50.81
CA SER A 361 -40.10 -19.90 49.61
C SER A 361 -38.68 -20.43 49.32
N LEU A 362 -37.65 -19.80 49.91
CA LEU A 362 -36.25 -20.04 49.57
C LEU A 362 -35.64 -21.17 50.40
N GLN A 363 -34.87 -22.03 49.73
CA GLN A 363 -34.10 -23.10 50.37
C GLN A 363 -32.82 -22.53 51.01
N ALA A 364 -32.51 -22.96 52.24
CA ALA A 364 -31.29 -22.55 52.92
C ALA A 364 -30.08 -23.40 52.46
N VAL A 365 -28.98 -22.74 52.09
CA VAL A 365 -27.68 -23.36 51.79
C VAL A 365 -26.69 -22.91 52.86
N ASN A 366 -26.10 -23.86 53.60
CA ASN A 366 -25.27 -23.56 54.78
C ASN A 366 -25.97 -22.62 55.79
N ASN A 367 -27.28 -22.83 55.96
CA ASN A 367 -28.22 -22.01 56.73
C ASN A 367 -28.45 -20.57 56.21
N ILE A 368 -27.97 -20.20 55.02
CA ILE A 368 -28.28 -18.89 54.41
C ILE A 368 -29.35 -19.08 53.33
N LYS A 369 -30.43 -18.32 53.41
CA LYS A 369 -31.42 -18.16 52.34
C LYS A 369 -31.04 -16.94 51.51
N PHE A 370 -30.67 -17.14 50.25
CA PHE A 370 -30.16 -16.08 49.40
C PHE A 370 -31.21 -15.67 48.36
N TYR A 371 -31.62 -14.41 48.37
CA TYR A 371 -32.48 -13.80 47.36
C TYR A 371 -31.64 -13.06 46.33
N THR A 372 -31.96 -13.26 45.05
CA THR A 372 -31.45 -12.46 43.94
C THR A 372 -32.60 -12.11 42.99
N GLY A 373 -32.63 -10.88 42.51
CA GLY A 373 -33.65 -10.37 41.58
C GLY A 373 -33.09 -9.29 40.66
N ALA A 374 -33.73 -9.11 39.50
CA ALA A 374 -33.38 -8.07 38.54
C ALA A 374 -34.30 -6.85 38.70
N MET A 375 -33.73 -5.63 38.68
CA MET A 375 -34.46 -4.36 38.67
C MET A 375 -34.16 -3.60 37.38
N ARG A 376 -35.19 -3.17 36.65
CA ARG A 376 -35.08 -2.64 35.28
C ARG A 376 -35.55 -1.20 35.17
N ASP A 377 -34.78 -0.41 34.43
CA ASP A 377 -35.08 1.00 34.13
C ASP A 377 -35.05 1.20 32.62
N HIS A 378 -35.85 2.15 32.15
CA HIS A 378 -35.74 2.68 30.80
C HIS A 378 -34.58 3.68 30.73
N VAL A 379 -33.76 3.57 29.68
CA VAL A 379 -32.76 4.60 29.37
C VAL A 379 -33.48 5.93 29.06
N ILE A 380 -32.86 7.05 29.43
CA ILE A 380 -33.31 8.37 28.99
C ILE A 380 -33.14 8.45 27.47
N THR A 381 -34.14 8.96 26.77
CA THR A 381 -34.11 9.12 25.30
C THR A 381 -34.59 10.50 24.88
N GLY A 382 -34.13 10.99 23.72
CA GLY A 382 -34.60 12.23 23.12
C GLY A 382 -34.48 12.22 21.60
N SER A 383 -35.27 13.05 20.92
CA SER A 383 -35.23 13.24 19.48
C SER A 383 -35.03 14.71 19.11
N PHE A 384 -34.57 14.98 17.90
CA PHE A 384 -34.46 16.34 17.34
C PHE A 384 -35.10 16.42 15.96
N GLU A 385 -35.37 17.64 15.51
CA GLU A 385 -35.98 17.92 14.21
C GLU A 385 -35.06 18.83 13.38
N ILE A 386 -34.97 18.57 12.08
CA ILE A 386 -34.30 19.43 11.11
C ILE A 386 -35.36 20.05 10.22
N ARG A 387 -35.30 21.38 10.05
CA ARG A 387 -36.02 22.12 9.01
C ARG A 387 -35.00 22.67 8.03
N LYS A 388 -34.84 22.01 6.89
CA LYS A 388 -33.90 22.40 5.84
C LYS A 388 -34.59 23.28 4.80
N VAL A 389 -34.01 24.46 4.60
CA VAL A 389 -34.46 25.44 3.62
C VAL A 389 -33.30 25.99 2.79
N ILE A 390 -33.69 26.62 1.68
CA ILE A 390 -32.80 27.32 0.76
C ILE A 390 -33.35 28.73 0.56
N THR A 391 -32.51 29.75 0.74
CA THR A 391 -32.84 31.17 0.49
C THR A 391 -32.65 31.53 -0.99
N ASP A 392 -33.33 32.58 -1.46
CA ASP A 392 -33.12 33.18 -2.78
C ASP A 392 -31.82 34.02 -2.88
N GLY A 393 -31.10 34.17 -1.76
CA GLY A 393 -29.87 34.95 -1.66
C GLY A 393 -30.11 36.46 -1.53
N GLN A 394 -31.34 36.91 -1.29
CA GLN A 394 -31.69 38.33 -1.10
C GLN A 394 -32.13 38.63 0.34
N GLU A 395 -32.06 39.91 0.74
CA GLU A 395 -32.45 40.39 2.07
C GLU A 395 -33.94 40.14 2.42
N SER A 396 -34.78 39.74 1.46
CA SER A 396 -36.20 39.43 1.66
C SER A 396 -36.50 37.99 2.09
N GLU A 397 -35.50 37.11 2.16
CA GLU A 397 -35.55 35.72 2.66
C GLU A 397 -36.82 34.93 2.28
N ILE A 398 -37.11 34.81 0.97
CA ILE A 398 -38.08 33.83 0.50
C ILE A 398 -37.42 32.45 0.55
N THR A 399 -37.72 31.67 1.60
CA THR A 399 -37.16 30.33 1.79
C THR A 399 -38.00 29.25 1.09
N LYS A 400 -37.40 28.47 0.17
CA LYS A 400 -37.98 27.21 -0.34
C LYS A 400 -37.53 26.03 0.55
N PRO A 401 -38.37 25.00 0.77
CA PRO A 401 -37.93 23.77 1.43
C PRO A 401 -36.93 23.00 0.56
N GLU A 402 -36.05 22.23 1.21
CA GLU A 402 -35.13 21.31 0.52
C GLU A 402 -35.51 19.86 0.82
N GLN A 403 -36.12 19.21 -0.16
CA GLN A 403 -36.38 17.77 -0.12
C GLN A 403 -35.11 16.96 -0.43
N GLY A 404 -34.92 15.85 0.27
CA GLY A 404 -33.87 14.87 -0.03
C GLY A 404 -32.47 15.26 0.46
N ALA A 405 -32.35 16.27 1.33
CA ALA A 405 -31.12 16.52 2.07
C ALA A 405 -30.94 15.40 3.10
N GLU A 406 -29.73 14.86 3.21
CA GLU A 406 -29.43 13.74 4.09
C GLU A 406 -28.49 14.15 5.22
N PHE A 407 -28.85 13.73 6.42
CA PHE A 407 -28.11 13.99 7.65
C PHE A 407 -27.86 12.68 8.38
N ILE A 408 -26.70 12.59 9.03
CA ILE A 408 -26.41 11.51 9.97
C ILE A 408 -26.17 12.11 11.35
N ALA A 409 -26.68 11.42 12.36
CA ALA A 409 -26.38 11.66 13.76
C ALA A 409 -25.70 10.41 14.31
N VAL A 410 -24.52 10.53 14.90
CA VAL A 410 -23.78 9.38 15.45
C VAL A 410 -23.29 9.73 16.85
N LEU A 411 -23.45 8.78 17.79
CA LEU A 411 -22.98 8.94 19.16
C LEU A 411 -21.47 9.21 19.18
N LYS A 412 -21.07 10.25 19.93
CA LYS A 412 -19.72 10.84 19.88
C LYS A 412 -18.62 9.82 20.16
N LYS A 413 -18.83 8.82 21.01
CA LYS A 413 -17.85 7.76 21.28
C LYS A 413 -17.38 7.03 20.02
N TYR A 414 -18.26 6.86 19.02
CA TYR A 414 -17.92 6.25 17.73
C TYR A 414 -17.23 7.26 16.80
N VAL A 415 -17.67 8.52 16.79
CA VAL A 415 -16.99 9.60 16.03
C VAL A 415 -15.54 9.78 16.49
N ASP A 416 -15.30 9.74 17.81
CA ASP A 416 -13.96 9.78 18.40
C ASP A 416 -13.12 8.53 18.06
N GLN A 417 -13.76 7.37 17.83
CA GLN A 417 -13.10 6.11 17.46
C GLN A 417 -12.71 6.05 15.99
N TYR A 418 -13.59 6.49 15.07
CA TYR A 418 -13.39 6.41 13.62
C TYR A 418 -12.87 7.71 12.98
N GLY A 419 -12.84 8.81 13.73
CA GLY A 419 -12.22 10.10 13.35
C GLY A 419 -13.12 11.07 12.58
N SER A 420 -14.28 10.63 12.07
CA SER A 420 -15.29 11.47 11.44
C SER A 420 -16.70 10.89 11.63
N VAL A 421 -17.73 11.71 11.42
CA VAL A 421 -19.14 11.26 11.52
C VAL A 421 -19.45 10.25 10.41
N GLU A 422 -18.96 10.50 9.20
CA GLU A 422 -19.14 9.62 8.04
C GLU A 422 -18.47 8.26 8.24
N SER A 423 -17.19 8.23 8.63
CA SER A 423 -16.47 6.97 8.87
C SER A 423 -17.02 6.18 10.06
N ALA A 424 -17.60 6.86 11.05
CA ALA A 424 -18.34 6.20 12.12
C ALA A 424 -19.66 5.60 11.58
N TYR A 425 -20.41 6.34 10.77
CA TYR A 425 -21.65 5.85 10.18
C TYR A 425 -21.46 4.67 9.21
N GLU A 426 -20.31 4.53 8.55
CA GLU A 426 -19.98 3.32 7.77
C GLU A 426 -20.03 2.02 8.60
N HIS A 427 -19.91 2.10 9.94
CA HIS A 427 -19.91 0.97 10.86
C HIS A 427 -21.24 0.83 11.66
N HIS A 428 -22.31 1.55 11.27
CA HIS A 428 -23.55 1.64 12.05
C HIS A 428 -24.25 0.29 12.31
N GLU A 429 -24.02 -0.73 11.48
CA GLU A 429 -24.54 -2.09 11.70
C GLU A 429 -23.99 -2.76 12.98
N GLU A 430 -22.87 -2.26 13.53
CA GLU A 430 -22.29 -2.72 14.79
C GLU A 430 -22.84 -1.97 16.03
N PHE A 431 -23.55 -0.85 15.83
CA PHE A 431 -24.02 0.02 16.91
C PHE A 431 -25.41 -0.43 17.42
N ALA A 432 -25.75 -0.09 18.67
CA ALA A 432 -27.12 -0.31 19.12
C ALA A 432 -28.08 0.68 18.43
N ASP A 433 -29.33 0.25 18.18
CA ASP A 433 -30.29 1.01 17.36
C ASP A 433 -30.39 2.49 17.76
N ARG A 434 -30.50 2.80 19.05
CA ARG A 434 -30.63 4.18 19.56
C ARG A 434 -29.32 5.00 19.59
N GLU A 435 -28.21 4.51 19.02
CA GLU A 435 -26.90 5.18 19.06
C GLU A 435 -26.49 5.89 17.76
N TYR A 436 -27.33 5.84 16.73
CA TYR A 436 -27.15 6.59 15.49
C TYR A 436 -28.50 6.84 14.82
N ASP A 437 -28.57 7.75 13.85
CA ASP A 437 -29.71 7.87 12.94
C ASP A 437 -29.30 8.42 11.56
N HIS A 438 -30.11 8.14 10.53
CA HIS A 438 -29.98 8.68 9.18
C HIS A 438 -31.29 9.30 8.76
N LEU A 439 -31.27 10.62 8.62
CA LEU A 439 -32.43 11.45 8.38
C LEU A 439 -32.41 11.92 6.92
N ILE A 440 -33.56 11.85 6.25
CA ILE A 440 -33.76 12.38 4.90
C ILE A 440 -34.94 13.35 4.96
N THR A 441 -34.77 14.56 4.44
CA THR A 441 -35.83 15.58 4.47
C THR A 441 -36.96 15.31 3.48
N ASP A 442 -38.19 15.55 3.92
CA ASP A 442 -39.43 15.39 3.15
C ASP A 442 -39.70 16.55 2.17
N GLU A 443 -40.88 16.55 1.53
CA GLU A 443 -41.32 17.58 0.58
C GLU A 443 -41.40 18.99 1.20
N ASP A 444 -41.63 19.09 2.52
CA ASP A 444 -41.67 20.35 3.28
C ASP A 444 -40.29 20.72 3.89
N GLY A 445 -39.25 19.95 3.56
CA GLY A 445 -37.88 20.14 4.03
C GLY A 445 -37.68 19.71 5.49
N HIS A 446 -38.60 18.93 6.06
CA HIS A 446 -38.52 18.47 7.45
C HIS A 446 -37.95 17.06 7.56
N ALA A 447 -37.20 16.83 8.64
CA ALA A 447 -36.84 15.50 9.08
C ALA A 447 -36.85 15.45 10.62
N ARG A 448 -37.11 14.27 11.19
CA ARG A 448 -37.11 14.05 12.64
C ARG A 448 -36.30 12.80 12.95
N SER A 449 -35.44 12.86 13.96
CA SER A 449 -34.70 11.68 14.41
C SER A 449 -35.63 10.71 15.13
N LYS A 450 -35.28 9.43 15.13
CA LYS A 450 -35.80 8.50 16.15
C LYS A 450 -35.35 8.92 17.55
N ASP A 451 -35.92 8.29 18.56
CA ASP A 451 -35.56 8.53 19.95
C ASP A 451 -34.19 7.91 20.25
N LEU A 452 -33.17 8.77 20.26
CA LEU A 452 -31.78 8.46 20.55
C LEU A 452 -31.57 8.28 22.05
N ALA A 453 -30.67 7.38 22.44
CA ALA A 453 -30.36 7.10 23.85
C ALA A 453 -29.60 8.25 24.52
N PHE A 454 -29.47 8.18 25.84
CA PHE A 454 -28.67 9.12 26.63
C PHE A 454 -27.24 9.24 26.11
N GLY A 455 -26.78 10.47 25.89
CA GLY A 455 -25.40 10.75 25.45
C GLY A 455 -25.29 11.94 24.49
N THR A 456 -24.06 12.20 24.05
CA THR A 456 -23.72 13.25 23.07
C THR A 456 -23.61 12.69 21.67
N TYR A 457 -24.28 13.30 20.70
CA TYR A 457 -24.29 12.95 19.29
C TYR A 457 -23.66 14.08 18.46
N ILE A 458 -22.89 13.71 17.45
CA ILE A 458 -22.45 14.65 16.41
C ILE A 458 -23.37 14.48 15.20
N VAL A 459 -23.89 15.59 14.69
CA VAL A 459 -24.81 15.65 13.55
C VAL A 459 -24.15 16.41 12.40
N LYS A 460 -24.33 15.90 11.17
CA LYS A 460 -23.69 16.45 9.96
C LYS A 460 -24.58 16.31 8.73
N GLN A 461 -24.54 17.31 7.84
CA GLN A 461 -25.12 17.19 6.50
C GLN A 461 -24.18 16.38 5.59
N ILE A 462 -24.59 15.20 5.15
CA ILE A 462 -23.83 14.39 4.18
C ILE A 462 -24.27 14.63 2.73
N LYS A 463 -25.49 15.14 2.51
CA LYS A 463 -26.03 15.41 1.17
C LYS A 463 -26.99 16.59 1.17
N GLY A 464 -27.01 17.32 0.06
CA GLY A 464 -27.95 18.41 -0.21
C GLY A 464 -28.01 18.71 -1.71
N GLN A 465 -28.73 19.78 -2.08
CA GLN A 465 -28.82 20.25 -3.46
C GLN A 465 -27.49 20.84 -3.93
N ILE A 466 -27.03 20.42 -5.11
CA ILE A 466 -25.72 20.77 -5.69
C ILE A 466 -25.61 22.23 -6.19
N ASP A 467 -26.75 22.90 -6.35
CA ASP A 467 -26.88 24.32 -6.71
C ASP A 467 -26.95 25.25 -5.49
N THR A 468 -26.69 24.74 -4.29
CA THR A 468 -26.69 25.49 -3.02
C THR A 468 -25.42 25.24 -2.22
N ASP A 469 -25.04 26.16 -1.34
CA ASP A 469 -23.94 25.90 -0.39
C ASP A 469 -24.23 24.61 0.40
N LYS A 470 -23.22 23.83 0.76
CA LYS A 470 -23.36 22.67 1.67
C LYS A 470 -22.99 23.09 3.09
N LEU A 471 -23.75 22.62 4.09
CA LEU A 471 -23.35 22.80 5.48
C LEU A 471 -22.21 21.84 5.83
N GLU A 472 -20.97 22.31 5.76
CA GLU A 472 -19.78 21.54 6.19
C GLU A 472 -19.60 21.51 7.72
N ALA A 473 -20.27 22.42 8.45
CA ALA A 473 -20.16 22.48 9.90
C ALA A 473 -20.93 21.35 10.61
N GLU A 474 -20.23 20.62 11.47
CA GLU A 474 -20.80 19.64 12.40
C GLU A 474 -21.34 20.34 13.65
N TRP A 475 -22.41 19.80 14.26
CA TRP A 475 -22.93 20.29 15.53
C TRP A 475 -23.29 19.16 16.50
N THR A 476 -23.42 19.51 17.78
CA THR A 476 -23.74 18.54 18.85
C THR A 476 -25.22 18.54 19.19
N PHE A 477 -25.83 17.35 19.25
CA PHE A 477 -27.11 17.11 19.95
C PHE A 477 -26.83 16.34 21.24
N VAL A 478 -27.51 16.66 22.34
CA VAL A 478 -27.24 16.06 23.66
C VAL A 478 -28.54 15.59 24.29
N VAL A 479 -28.67 14.28 24.50
CA VAL A 479 -29.74 13.66 25.28
C VAL A 479 -29.26 13.54 26.71
N SER A 480 -29.84 14.33 27.63
CA SER A 480 -29.35 14.45 29.01
C SER A 480 -30.42 14.47 30.10
N GLU A 481 -31.66 14.85 29.79
CA GLU A 481 -32.78 14.89 30.75
C GLU A 481 -34.01 14.18 30.17
N GLU A 482 -34.93 13.80 31.07
CA GLU A 482 -36.19 13.15 30.72
C GLU A 482 -37.18 14.11 30.05
N ASP A 483 -37.96 13.59 29.09
CA ASP A 483 -39.10 14.24 28.43
C ASP A 483 -38.80 15.61 27.81
N GLN A 484 -37.64 15.74 27.15
CA GLN A 484 -37.29 16.92 26.34
C GLN A 484 -38.14 16.99 25.06
N ASP A 485 -38.83 18.12 24.85
CA ASP A 485 -39.44 18.45 23.55
C ASP A 485 -38.36 18.48 22.45
N PRO A 486 -38.65 18.01 21.22
CA PRO A 486 -37.66 17.94 20.15
C PRO A 486 -37.06 19.30 19.81
N ILE A 487 -35.73 19.38 19.81
CA ILE A 487 -35.02 20.59 19.40
C ILE A 487 -35.08 20.72 17.88
N THR A 488 -35.73 21.77 17.37
CA THR A 488 -35.76 22.07 15.92
C THR A 488 -34.54 22.89 15.50
N TYR A 489 -33.68 22.30 14.65
CA TYR A 489 -32.58 22.99 13.96
C TYR A 489 -33.05 23.50 12.60
N VAL A 490 -33.04 24.82 12.40
CA VAL A 490 -33.32 25.44 11.10
C VAL A 490 -32.00 25.63 10.36
N ILE A 491 -31.84 24.96 9.22
CA ILE A 491 -30.62 25.01 8.40
C ILE A 491 -30.99 25.70 7.09
N ASN A 492 -30.33 26.81 6.78
CA ASN A 492 -30.61 27.64 5.61
C ASN A 492 -29.36 27.75 4.73
N ASN A 493 -29.43 27.26 3.49
CA ASN A 493 -28.31 27.37 2.55
C ASN A 493 -28.64 28.43 1.49
N ARG A 494 -27.64 29.23 1.10
CA ARG A 494 -27.75 30.17 -0.02
C ARG A 494 -27.51 29.45 -1.36
N PRO A 495 -27.94 30.02 -2.50
CA PRO A 495 -27.60 29.49 -3.81
C PRO A 495 -26.07 29.51 -3.98
N PHE A 496 -25.51 28.44 -4.52
CA PHE A 496 -24.07 28.29 -4.67
C PHE A 496 -23.53 29.22 -5.77
N THR A 497 -22.35 29.78 -5.52
CA THR A 497 -21.62 30.60 -6.49
C THR A 497 -20.14 30.27 -6.45
N SER A 498 -19.46 30.24 -7.60
CA SER A 498 -18.03 29.95 -7.72
C SER A 498 -17.36 30.88 -8.73
N TYR A 499 -16.14 31.35 -8.44
CA TYR A 499 -15.32 32.03 -9.42
C TYR A 499 -14.84 31.03 -10.47
N LEU A 500 -14.74 31.49 -11.72
CA LEU A 500 -14.12 30.71 -12.79
C LEU A 500 -12.72 31.24 -13.04
N LYS A 501 -11.72 30.35 -13.02
CA LYS A 501 -10.36 30.59 -13.48
C LYS A 501 -10.13 29.80 -14.75
N VAL A 502 -9.78 30.49 -15.83
CA VAL A 502 -9.40 29.87 -17.11
C VAL A 502 -7.88 29.90 -17.20
N VAL A 503 -7.27 28.78 -17.61
CA VAL A 503 -5.80 28.66 -17.80
C VAL A 503 -5.52 28.11 -19.19
N LYS A 504 -4.64 28.76 -19.96
CA LYS A 504 -4.23 28.27 -21.28
C LYS A 504 -3.03 27.35 -21.21
N LEU A 505 -3.17 26.18 -21.81
CA LEU A 505 -2.13 25.17 -21.89
C LEU A 505 -1.76 24.89 -23.34
N ASP A 506 -0.49 24.58 -23.58
CA ASP A 506 -0.06 23.97 -24.82
C ASP A 506 -0.42 22.48 -24.82
N LYS A 507 -1.11 22.03 -25.86
CA LYS A 507 -1.63 20.66 -25.98
C LYS A 507 -0.52 19.62 -26.17
N GLU A 508 0.64 20.03 -26.68
CA GLU A 508 1.76 19.12 -26.95
C GLU A 508 2.61 18.85 -25.69
N SER A 509 3.00 19.90 -24.97
CA SER A 509 3.85 19.82 -23.77
C SER A 509 3.10 19.83 -22.44
N GLY A 510 1.85 20.29 -22.41
CA GLY A 510 1.06 20.48 -21.19
C GLY A 510 1.48 21.68 -20.32
N LYS A 511 2.42 22.51 -20.78
CA LYS A 511 2.84 23.76 -20.11
C LYS A 511 1.76 24.83 -20.21
N GLU A 512 1.77 25.78 -19.27
CA GLU A 512 1.01 27.04 -19.39
C GLU A 512 1.60 27.91 -20.52
N ILE A 513 0.73 28.53 -21.33
CA ILE A 513 1.13 29.43 -22.43
C ILE A 513 1.23 30.84 -21.86
N THR A 514 2.45 31.37 -21.67
CA THR A 514 2.67 32.70 -21.09
C THR A 514 2.46 33.80 -22.14
N ALA A 515 1.19 33.99 -22.55
CA ALA A 515 0.79 34.93 -23.59
C ALA A 515 -0.45 35.76 -23.18
N THR A 516 -0.29 37.09 -23.24
CA THR A 516 -1.36 38.06 -23.00
C THR A 516 -2.28 38.20 -24.21
N GLY A 517 -3.55 38.52 -24.00
CA GLY A 517 -4.45 38.94 -25.08
C GLY A 517 -5.17 37.79 -25.81
N ILE A 518 -5.24 36.62 -25.18
CA ILE A 518 -6.16 35.53 -25.51
C ILE A 518 -7.51 35.88 -24.86
N THR A 519 -8.64 35.77 -25.56
CA THR A 519 -9.93 36.23 -25.02
C THR A 519 -11.05 35.20 -25.07
N PHE A 520 -11.92 35.22 -24.06
CA PHE A 520 -13.06 34.31 -23.90
C PHE A 520 -14.36 35.05 -23.63
N LYS A 521 -15.47 34.47 -24.07
CA LYS A 521 -16.80 34.77 -23.55
C LYS A 521 -17.39 33.52 -22.92
N ILE A 522 -18.32 33.72 -22.00
CA ILE A 522 -18.99 32.61 -21.31
C ILE A 522 -20.48 32.73 -21.62
N LEU A 523 -21.03 31.70 -22.26
CA LEU A 523 -22.46 31.56 -22.51
C LEU A 523 -23.08 30.78 -21.35
N ASN A 524 -24.14 31.30 -20.72
CA ASN A 524 -24.96 30.49 -19.83
C ASN A 524 -25.95 29.67 -20.68
N THR A 525 -25.81 28.35 -20.67
CA THR A 525 -26.57 27.46 -21.56
C THR A 525 -27.98 27.16 -21.05
N ASP A 526 -28.29 27.49 -19.78
CA ASP A 526 -29.65 27.37 -19.23
C ASP A 526 -30.55 28.54 -19.68
N THR A 527 -29.96 29.69 -20.00
CA THR A 527 -30.65 30.92 -20.44
C THR A 527 -30.41 31.30 -21.90
N ASP A 528 -29.39 30.74 -22.55
CA ASP A 528 -28.91 31.10 -23.90
C ASP A 528 -28.43 32.57 -24.00
N GLU A 529 -27.89 33.12 -22.89
CA GLU A 529 -27.36 34.47 -22.79
C GLU A 529 -25.88 34.49 -22.39
N TYR A 530 -25.09 35.39 -22.98
CA TYR A 530 -23.70 35.60 -22.57
C TYR A 530 -23.65 36.27 -21.18
N VAL A 531 -22.78 35.75 -20.32
CA VAL A 531 -22.52 36.32 -19.00
C VAL A 531 -21.95 37.73 -19.15
N SER A 532 -22.53 38.69 -18.44
CA SER A 532 -22.02 40.07 -18.34
C SER A 532 -22.01 40.51 -16.88
N GLN A 533 -20.83 40.82 -16.37
CA GLN A 533 -20.59 41.18 -14.97
C GLN A 533 -20.40 42.69 -14.82
N LYS A 534 -21.06 43.30 -13.83
CA LYS A 534 -20.97 44.75 -13.61
C LYS A 534 -19.86 45.07 -12.60
N VAL A 535 -18.73 45.58 -13.09
CA VAL A 535 -17.54 45.92 -12.30
C VAL A 535 -17.42 47.44 -12.20
N GLY A 536 -17.83 47.99 -11.05
CA GLY A 536 -17.95 49.44 -10.85
C GLY A 536 -18.96 50.08 -11.82
N ASP A 537 -18.47 50.97 -12.68
CA ASP A 537 -19.27 51.65 -13.73
C ASP A 537 -19.24 50.93 -15.09
N LYS A 538 -18.50 49.81 -15.22
CA LYS A 538 -18.36 49.06 -16.47
C LYS A 538 -19.12 47.72 -16.43
N HIS A 539 -19.36 47.16 -17.61
CA HIS A 539 -19.73 45.76 -17.77
C HIS A 539 -18.57 45.03 -18.45
N VAL A 540 -18.29 43.81 -18.00
CA VAL A 540 -17.29 42.88 -18.54
C VAL A 540 -18.05 41.64 -19.02
N ASP A 541 -18.00 41.37 -20.31
CA ASP A 541 -18.59 40.19 -20.96
C ASP A 541 -17.58 39.38 -21.79
N GLU A 542 -16.33 39.85 -21.84
CA GLU A 542 -15.19 39.20 -22.48
C GLU A 542 -13.97 39.32 -21.55
N TRP A 543 -13.33 38.19 -21.24
CA TRP A 543 -12.20 38.10 -20.32
C TRP A 543 -10.91 37.83 -21.08
N THR A 544 -9.81 38.42 -20.65
CA THR A 544 -8.50 38.39 -21.33
C THR A 544 -7.43 37.78 -20.41
N THR A 545 -6.57 36.91 -20.94
CA THR A 545 -5.43 36.36 -20.16
C THR A 545 -4.40 37.43 -19.77
N ASP A 546 -3.83 37.24 -18.59
CA ASP A 546 -2.64 37.95 -18.10
C ASP A 546 -1.33 37.39 -18.68
N GLU A 547 -0.19 37.81 -18.13
CA GLU A 547 1.15 37.40 -18.58
C GLU A 547 1.44 35.91 -18.29
N ASP A 548 0.74 35.32 -17.30
CA ASP A 548 0.86 33.90 -16.93
C ASP A 548 -0.11 33.00 -17.73
N GLY A 549 -0.86 33.55 -18.69
CA GLY A 549 -1.80 32.79 -19.53
C GLY A 549 -3.11 32.41 -18.83
N ALA A 550 -3.42 33.06 -17.70
CA ALA A 550 -4.61 32.80 -16.90
C ALA A 550 -5.57 33.99 -16.88
N VAL A 551 -6.84 33.74 -16.53
CA VAL A 551 -7.78 34.81 -16.15
C VAL A 551 -8.79 34.30 -15.13
N VAL A 552 -9.07 35.11 -14.11
CA VAL A 552 -10.14 34.87 -13.14
C VAL A 552 -11.26 35.88 -13.39
N LEU A 553 -12.51 35.43 -13.31
CA LEU A 553 -13.68 36.29 -13.43
C LEU A 553 -13.79 37.31 -12.28
N ASP A 554 -14.27 38.52 -12.58
CA ASP A 554 -14.39 39.61 -11.60
C ASP A 554 -15.45 39.34 -10.51
N GLN A 555 -16.43 38.48 -10.79
CA GLN A 555 -17.50 38.05 -9.88
C GLN A 555 -17.75 36.54 -10.02
N PRO A 556 -18.24 35.86 -8.98
CA PRO A 556 -18.52 34.44 -9.07
C PRO A 556 -19.76 34.20 -9.94
N LEU A 557 -19.73 33.11 -10.71
CA LEU A 557 -20.85 32.59 -11.45
C LEU A 557 -21.83 31.89 -10.50
N LYS A 558 -23.13 31.97 -10.78
CA LYS A 558 -24.14 31.19 -10.06
C LYS A 558 -24.10 29.72 -10.50
N ALA A 559 -24.55 28.81 -9.64
CA ALA A 559 -24.79 27.44 -10.03
C ALA A 559 -25.67 27.33 -11.30
N GLY A 560 -25.29 26.45 -12.21
CA GLY A 560 -25.87 26.34 -13.54
C GLY A 560 -24.88 25.84 -14.59
N ASN A 561 -25.37 25.66 -15.82
CA ASN A 561 -24.59 25.17 -16.96
C ASN A 561 -24.12 26.33 -17.85
N TYR A 562 -22.88 26.20 -18.32
CA TYR A 562 -22.16 27.23 -19.06
C TYR A 562 -21.32 26.62 -20.17
N ARG A 563 -20.91 27.47 -21.11
CA ARG A 563 -19.98 27.17 -22.19
C ARG A 563 -18.93 28.25 -22.28
N LEU A 564 -17.68 27.85 -22.18
CA LEU A 564 -16.52 28.71 -22.41
C LEU A 564 -16.25 28.74 -23.92
N VAL A 565 -16.39 29.92 -24.51
CA VAL A 565 -16.19 30.19 -25.93
C VAL A 565 -14.88 30.97 -26.05
N GLU A 566 -13.85 30.34 -26.61
CA GLU A 566 -12.66 31.07 -27.04
C GLU A 566 -13.03 32.01 -28.19
N ILE A 567 -12.60 33.26 -28.12
CA ILE A 567 -12.80 34.26 -29.18
C ILE A 567 -11.57 34.31 -30.07
N LYS A 568 -10.38 34.38 -29.46
CA LYS A 568 -9.10 34.54 -30.13
C LYS A 568 -8.02 33.71 -29.43
N ALA A 569 -7.37 32.82 -30.17
CA ALA A 569 -6.22 32.02 -29.73
C ALA A 569 -4.93 32.86 -29.54
N PRO A 570 -3.92 32.35 -28.81
CA PRO A 570 -2.58 32.92 -28.80
C PRO A 570 -1.88 32.82 -30.16
N GLU A 571 -0.91 33.70 -30.41
CA GLU A 571 -0.08 33.65 -31.62
C GLU A 571 0.78 32.39 -31.63
N GLY A 572 0.84 31.69 -32.77
CA GLY A 572 1.45 30.37 -32.90
C GLY A 572 0.50 29.20 -32.62
N PHE A 573 -0.75 29.45 -32.21
CA PHE A 573 -1.72 28.40 -31.84
C PHE A 573 -2.99 28.41 -32.68
N ILE A 574 -3.64 27.25 -32.70
CA ILE A 574 -4.94 27.00 -33.32
C ILE A 574 -5.99 27.09 -32.22
N LYS A 575 -7.06 27.85 -32.50
CA LYS A 575 -8.22 28.03 -31.66
C LYS A 575 -8.89 26.70 -31.30
N THR A 576 -9.25 26.57 -30.02
CA THR A 576 -9.93 25.40 -29.47
C THR A 576 -11.46 25.50 -29.64
N GLU A 577 -12.11 24.35 -29.78
CA GLU A 577 -13.58 24.23 -29.79
C GLU A 577 -14.19 24.61 -28.43
N ASP A 578 -15.45 25.07 -28.42
CA ASP A 578 -16.14 25.49 -27.19
C ASP A 578 -16.17 24.39 -26.11
N ILE A 579 -15.97 24.78 -24.84
CA ILE A 579 -15.94 23.85 -23.69
C ILE A 579 -17.17 24.05 -22.80
N ASP A 580 -18.03 23.02 -22.73
CA ASP A 580 -19.15 22.97 -21.77
C ASP A 580 -18.65 22.68 -20.34
N PHE A 581 -19.14 23.42 -19.36
CA PHE A 581 -18.85 23.23 -17.93
C PHE A 581 -20.08 23.57 -17.05
N THR A 582 -20.11 23.06 -15.82
CA THR A 582 -21.17 23.36 -14.85
C THR A 582 -20.54 23.91 -13.57
N ILE A 583 -21.18 24.92 -12.97
CA ILE A 583 -20.87 25.42 -11.64
C ILE A 583 -21.76 24.69 -10.63
N THR A 584 -21.17 23.95 -9.69
CA THR A 584 -21.88 23.31 -8.55
C THR A 584 -20.98 23.24 -7.32
N ASN A 585 -21.57 23.04 -6.14
CA ASN A 585 -20.84 22.86 -4.88
C ASN A 585 -19.93 21.62 -4.85
N SER A 586 -20.05 20.73 -5.84
CA SER A 586 -19.29 19.48 -5.98
C SER A 586 -18.13 19.59 -6.98
N VAL A 587 -17.97 20.72 -7.68
CA VAL A 587 -16.93 20.94 -8.69
C VAL A 587 -16.13 22.21 -8.34
N VAL A 588 -15.46 22.15 -7.19
CA VAL A 588 -14.52 23.18 -6.72
C VAL A 588 -13.11 22.67 -6.91
N SER A 589 -12.25 23.47 -7.55
CA SER A 589 -10.84 23.12 -7.80
C SER A 589 -9.93 23.60 -6.68
N GLU A 590 -10.13 24.84 -6.22
CA GLU A 590 -9.42 25.45 -5.10
C GLU A 590 -10.34 26.41 -4.33
N THR A 591 -9.95 26.82 -3.13
CA THR A 591 -10.60 27.91 -2.39
C THR A 591 -9.59 29.02 -2.17
N ASP A 592 -10.04 30.26 -2.29
CA ASP A 592 -9.19 31.41 -2.06
C ASP A 592 -8.91 31.64 -0.55
N PRO A 593 -8.05 32.61 -0.16
CA PRO A 593 -7.73 32.87 1.24
C PRO A 593 -8.91 33.35 2.11
N ASP A 594 -9.98 33.89 1.50
CA ASP A 594 -11.20 34.34 2.19
C ASP A 594 -12.25 33.20 2.26
N GLY A 595 -12.02 32.10 1.54
CA GLY A 595 -12.83 30.89 1.53
C GLY A 595 -13.80 30.78 0.36
N ASP A 596 -13.75 31.70 -0.61
CA ASP A 596 -14.60 31.64 -1.79
C ASP A 596 -14.10 30.53 -2.75
N PRO A 597 -15.01 29.72 -3.32
CA PRO A 597 -14.63 28.62 -4.22
C PRO A 597 -14.24 29.13 -5.60
N ILE A 598 -13.21 28.49 -6.17
CA ILE A 598 -12.73 28.70 -7.54
C ILE A 598 -12.79 27.36 -8.29
N GLN A 599 -13.38 27.38 -9.47
CA GLN A 599 -13.32 26.29 -10.45
C GLN A 599 -12.31 26.64 -11.54
N ILE A 600 -11.34 25.76 -11.77
CA ILE A 600 -10.32 25.92 -12.82
C ILE A 600 -10.76 25.15 -14.06
N ILE A 601 -10.78 25.82 -15.21
CA ILE A 601 -10.94 25.21 -16.54
C ILE A 601 -9.67 25.44 -17.34
N SER A 602 -8.96 24.36 -17.62
CA SER A 602 -7.80 24.36 -18.53
C SER A 602 -8.26 24.21 -19.98
N VAL A 603 -7.79 25.07 -20.86
CA VAL A 603 -8.08 25.04 -22.30
C VAL A 603 -6.77 24.81 -23.04
N SER A 604 -6.66 23.66 -23.72
CA SER A 604 -5.39 23.19 -24.33
C SER A 604 -5.36 23.38 -25.84
N ASP A 605 -4.55 24.32 -26.31
CA ASP A 605 -4.45 24.66 -27.74
C ASP A 605 -3.34 23.89 -28.45
N GLU A 606 -3.59 23.60 -29.73
CA GLU A 606 -2.62 22.93 -30.58
C GLU A 606 -1.78 23.97 -31.33
N GLN A 607 -0.45 23.82 -31.33
CA GLN A 607 0.42 24.72 -32.10
C GLN A 607 0.15 24.61 -33.60
N ALA A 608 0.11 25.76 -34.28
CA ALA A 608 0.18 25.80 -35.73
C ALA A 608 1.63 25.55 -36.17
N LYS A 609 1.84 24.60 -37.07
CA LYS A 609 3.17 24.25 -37.59
C LYS A 609 3.30 24.69 -39.05
N GLY A 610 4.54 24.78 -39.52
CA GLY A 610 4.89 25.08 -40.89
C GLY A 610 5.39 23.86 -41.66
N LYS A 611 5.44 23.97 -42.99
CA LYS A 611 5.88 22.90 -43.89
C LYS A 611 6.47 23.46 -45.16
N VAL A 612 7.56 22.86 -45.61
CA VAL A 612 8.18 23.15 -46.90
C VAL A 612 8.00 21.96 -47.82
N THR A 613 7.39 22.19 -48.97
CA THR A 613 7.23 21.23 -50.05
C THR A 613 8.13 21.67 -51.21
N LEU A 614 8.95 20.77 -51.73
CA LEU A 614 9.89 21.05 -52.81
C LEU A 614 9.69 20.03 -53.93
N THR A 615 9.69 20.51 -55.17
CA THR A 615 9.77 19.67 -56.38
C THR A 615 11.03 20.04 -57.16
N LYS A 616 11.80 19.01 -57.52
CA LYS A 616 13.12 19.11 -58.15
C LYS A 616 13.14 18.40 -59.49
N THR A 617 13.50 19.13 -60.55
CA THR A 617 13.64 18.55 -61.89
C THR A 617 14.94 18.95 -62.57
N ASP A 618 15.30 18.23 -63.63
CA ASP A 618 16.21 18.74 -64.64
C ASP A 618 15.59 19.96 -65.35
N LYS A 619 16.43 20.90 -65.80
CA LYS A 619 16.01 22.17 -66.41
C LYS A 619 15.64 22.04 -67.89
N GLU A 620 16.17 21.06 -68.61
CA GLU A 620 15.99 20.86 -70.05
C GLU A 620 14.93 19.80 -70.35
N THR A 621 14.95 18.65 -69.66
CA THR A 621 14.00 17.54 -69.85
C THR A 621 12.74 17.68 -68.99
N GLY A 622 12.84 18.36 -67.84
CA GLY A 622 11.77 18.43 -66.84
C GLY A 622 11.58 17.12 -66.05
N GLU A 623 12.51 16.16 -66.18
CA GLU A 623 12.46 14.89 -65.43
C GLU A 623 12.76 15.09 -63.94
N ALA A 624 12.11 14.29 -63.10
CA ALA A 624 12.27 14.31 -61.65
C ALA A 624 13.71 13.95 -61.20
N MET A 625 14.26 14.70 -60.26
CA MET A 625 15.60 14.45 -59.70
C MET A 625 15.53 13.94 -58.26
N ALA A 626 15.74 12.64 -58.08
CA ALA A 626 15.91 11.99 -56.76
C ALA A 626 17.28 12.25 -56.12
N ASP A 627 17.39 11.98 -54.82
CA ASP A 627 18.63 12.00 -54.02
C ASP A 627 19.40 13.34 -54.01
N VAL A 628 18.74 14.46 -54.35
CA VAL A 628 19.27 15.82 -54.19
C VAL A 628 19.08 16.25 -52.74
N GLU A 629 20.17 16.66 -52.08
CA GLU A 629 20.19 17.00 -50.66
C GLU A 629 19.98 18.49 -50.43
N TYR A 630 19.16 18.81 -49.44
CA TYR A 630 18.86 20.17 -49.01
C TYR A 630 19.02 20.33 -47.50
N GLN A 631 19.39 21.54 -47.10
CA GLN A 631 19.51 21.98 -45.72
C GLN A 631 18.62 23.21 -45.50
N LEU A 632 17.81 23.18 -44.43
CA LEU A 632 17.01 24.29 -43.95
C LEU A 632 17.67 24.87 -42.69
N THR A 633 18.04 26.16 -42.75
CA THR A 633 18.63 26.91 -41.63
C THR A 633 17.71 28.01 -41.15
N ALA A 634 17.74 28.32 -39.85
CA ALA A 634 17.08 29.48 -39.27
C ALA A 634 17.70 30.78 -39.81
N LYS A 635 16.88 31.72 -40.29
CA LYS A 635 17.32 33.04 -40.80
C LYS A 635 17.33 34.10 -39.71
N GLU A 636 16.51 33.91 -38.70
CA GLU A 636 16.40 34.66 -37.45
C GLU A 636 16.16 33.66 -36.30
N ASP A 637 16.22 34.11 -35.05
CA ASP A 637 15.97 33.24 -33.89
C ASP A 637 14.52 32.73 -33.92
N ILE A 638 14.35 31.41 -33.97
CA ILE A 638 13.03 30.76 -34.02
C ILE A 638 12.54 30.60 -32.58
N LEU A 639 11.37 31.15 -32.26
CA LEU A 639 10.85 31.17 -30.89
C LEU A 639 9.81 30.07 -30.64
N ASP A 640 9.79 29.56 -29.42
CA ASP A 640 8.72 28.70 -28.88
C ASP A 640 7.48 29.58 -28.63
N PRO A 641 6.31 29.30 -29.24
CA PRO A 641 5.12 30.09 -29.00
C PRO A 641 4.56 29.92 -27.57
N VAL A 642 4.99 28.89 -26.82
CA VAL A 642 4.54 28.64 -25.44
C VAL A 642 5.05 29.71 -24.46
N ASP A 643 6.36 29.98 -24.49
CA ASP A 643 7.05 30.80 -23.49
C ASP A 643 8.01 31.86 -24.08
N GLY A 644 8.09 31.97 -25.41
CA GLY A 644 8.96 32.91 -26.12
C GLY A 644 10.46 32.58 -26.03
N SER A 645 10.83 31.41 -25.53
CA SER A 645 12.22 30.94 -25.55
C SER A 645 12.72 30.63 -26.96
N VAL A 646 14.04 30.61 -27.18
CA VAL A 646 14.63 30.31 -28.49
C VAL A 646 14.71 28.80 -28.69
N LEU A 647 14.04 28.29 -29.73
CA LEU A 647 14.12 26.89 -30.19
C LEU A 647 15.35 26.65 -31.07
N TYR A 648 15.66 27.59 -31.96
CA TYR A 648 16.81 27.54 -32.87
C TYR A 648 17.46 28.92 -33.00
N GLU A 649 18.78 29.01 -32.87
CA GLU A 649 19.52 30.28 -33.03
C GLU A 649 19.67 30.65 -34.52
N THR A 650 19.81 31.94 -34.81
CA THR A 650 20.07 32.45 -36.17
C THR A 650 21.28 31.74 -36.82
N GLY A 651 21.05 31.08 -37.95
CA GLY A 651 22.04 30.30 -38.70
C GLY A 651 22.14 28.82 -38.29
N GLU A 652 21.37 28.36 -37.30
CA GLU A 652 21.31 26.96 -36.89
C GLU A 652 20.59 26.09 -37.94
N VAL A 653 20.97 24.81 -38.00
CA VAL A 653 20.38 23.82 -38.91
C VAL A 653 19.11 23.26 -38.27
N VAL A 654 17.96 23.59 -38.85
CA VAL A 654 16.64 23.21 -38.34
C VAL A 654 16.22 21.86 -38.89
N SER A 655 16.47 21.62 -40.19
CA SER A 655 16.15 20.34 -40.83
C SER A 655 17.03 20.08 -42.07
N GLN A 656 17.10 18.83 -42.48
CA GLN A 656 17.78 18.37 -43.69
C GLN A 656 16.94 17.30 -44.36
N GLY A 657 16.93 17.26 -45.69
CA GLY A 657 16.14 16.31 -46.46
C GLY A 657 16.78 15.94 -47.80
N LYS A 658 16.20 14.92 -48.44
CA LYS A 658 16.53 14.55 -49.81
C LYS A 658 15.27 14.46 -50.64
N THR A 659 15.40 14.66 -51.95
CA THR A 659 14.32 14.41 -52.89
C THR A 659 14.10 12.91 -53.13
N ASP A 660 12.84 12.50 -53.23
CA ASP A 660 12.41 11.13 -53.54
C ASP A 660 12.49 10.81 -55.05
N THR A 661 12.03 9.62 -55.44
CA THR A 661 12.02 9.18 -56.85
C THR A 661 11.13 10.01 -57.77
N ASP A 662 10.16 10.76 -57.22
CA ASP A 662 9.32 11.73 -57.94
C ASP A 662 9.93 13.14 -57.96
N GLY A 663 11.15 13.29 -57.42
CA GLY A 663 11.86 14.57 -57.29
C GLY A 663 11.30 15.44 -56.17
N LYS A 664 10.50 14.89 -55.24
CA LYS A 664 9.82 15.66 -54.20
C LYS A 664 10.51 15.53 -52.86
N MET A 665 10.47 16.61 -52.08
CA MET A 665 10.91 16.61 -50.69
C MET A 665 9.86 17.33 -49.85
N VAL A 666 9.65 16.83 -48.63
CA VAL A 666 8.78 17.46 -47.63
C VAL A 666 9.60 17.62 -46.35
N LEU A 667 9.60 18.83 -45.81
CA LEU A 667 10.05 19.11 -44.44
C LEU A 667 8.81 19.57 -43.68
N ASP A 668 8.30 18.73 -42.80
CA ASP A 668 7.11 18.95 -41.97
C ASP A 668 7.47 19.18 -40.49
N ASP A 669 6.44 19.46 -39.68
CA ASP A 669 6.54 19.76 -38.24
C ASP A 669 7.54 20.88 -37.88
N LEU A 670 7.70 21.85 -38.78
CA LEU A 670 8.56 23.01 -38.56
C LEU A 670 7.84 24.00 -37.64
N PRO A 671 8.52 24.65 -36.68
CA PRO A 671 7.96 25.82 -36.02
C PRO A 671 7.65 26.94 -37.02
N LEU A 672 6.82 27.90 -36.62
CA LEU A 672 6.64 29.13 -37.40
C LEU A 672 7.89 30.03 -37.24
N GLY A 673 8.28 30.71 -38.31
CA GLY A 673 9.48 31.55 -38.37
C GLY A 673 10.03 31.74 -39.78
N HIS A 674 11.20 32.38 -39.87
CA HIS A 674 11.88 32.67 -41.13
C HIS A 674 13.14 31.81 -41.28
N TYR A 675 13.23 31.09 -42.40
CA TYR A 675 14.24 30.11 -42.73
C TYR A 675 14.86 30.37 -44.10
N GLU A 676 16.00 29.74 -44.35
CA GLU A 676 16.66 29.67 -45.66
C GLU A 676 16.87 28.19 -46.04
N LEU A 677 16.47 27.82 -47.26
CA LEU A 677 16.68 26.48 -47.81
C LEU A 677 17.78 26.54 -48.89
N LYS A 678 18.81 25.70 -48.74
CA LYS A 678 19.96 25.63 -49.65
C LYS A 678 20.22 24.19 -50.11
N GLU A 679 20.56 24.03 -51.38
CA GLU A 679 21.04 22.74 -51.92
C GLU A 679 22.46 22.46 -51.40
N THR A 680 22.72 21.22 -50.95
CA THR A 680 24.03 20.80 -50.44
C THR A 680 24.68 19.70 -51.28
N LEU A 681 23.89 18.95 -52.05
CA LEU A 681 24.37 17.89 -52.94
C LEU A 681 23.36 17.64 -54.05
N THR A 682 23.83 17.31 -55.26
CA THR A 682 22.95 16.93 -56.38
C THR A 682 23.37 15.60 -57.03
N GLN A 683 22.71 15.20 -58.11
CA GLN A 683 23.06 13.99 -58.86
C GLN A 683 24.39 14.14 -59.62
N GLU A 684 25.07 13.03 -59.87
CA GLU A 684 26.34 13.04 -60.62
C GLU A 684 26.14 13.59 -62.05
N GLY A 685 27.08 14.45 -62.48
CA GLY A 685 27.02 15.17 -63.75
C GLY A 685 26.15 16.44 -63.75
N TYR A 686 25.39 16.70 -62.68
CA TYR A 686 24.70 17.97 -62.49
C TYR A 686 25.57 18.98 -61.74
N VAL A 687 25.26 20.27 -61.89
CA VAL A 687 25.86 21.34 -61.08
C VAL A 687 25.04 21.55 -59.80
N LEU A 688 25.72 21.64 -58.66
CA LEU A 688 25.16 22.06 -57.37
C LEU A 688 24.69 23.52 -57.46
N SER A 689 23.44 23.78 -57.11
CA SER A 689 22.91 25.15 -57.10
C SER A 689 23.46 25.97 -55.93
N GLU A 690 24.06 27.14 -56.21
CA GLU A 690 24.40 28.12 -55.17
C GLU A 690 23.19 28.96 -54.70
N GLN A 691 22.00 28.76 -55.29
CA GLN A 691 20.81 29.53 -54.95
C GLN A 691 20.32 29.20 -53.53
N VAL A 692 20.11 30.24 -52.72
CA VAL A 692 19.44 30.16 -51.42
C VAL A 692 17.99 30.60 -51.59
N HIS A 693 17.06 29.79 -51.06
CA HIS A 693 15.62 30.02 -51.16
C HIS A 693 15.06 30.52 -49.83
N ASP A 694 14.37 31.66 -49.88
CA ASP A 694 13.79 32.32 -48.71
C ASP A 694 12.45 31.66 -48.33
N VAL A 695 12.31 31.20 -47.08
CA VAL A 695 11.14 30.44 -46.60
C VAL A 695 10.58 31.12 -45.36
N HIS A 696 9.35 31.64 -45.42
CA HIS A 696 8.73 32.36 -44.30
C HIS A 696 7.40 31.68 -43.91
N LEU A 697 7.44 30.91 -42.82
CA LEU A 697 6.31 30.16 -42.27
C LEU A 697 5.64 31.00 -41.19
N LYS A 698 4.52 31.65 -41.52
CA LYS A 698 3.79 32.52 -40.59
C LYS A 698 2.31 32.21 -40.52
N GLN A 699 1.74 32.43 -39.34
CA GLN A 699 0.32 32.37 -39.11
C GLN A 699 -0.42 33.44 -39.94
N LYS A 700 -1.63 33.09 -40.41
CA LYS A 700 -2.53 33.97 -41.17
C LYS A 700 -3.93 34.04 -40.55
N ASP A 701 -4.27 33.06 -39.73
CA ASP A 701 -5.55 32.84 -39.06
C ASP A 701 -5.34 31.85 -37.89
N ASP A 702 -6.32 31.74 -37.00
CA ASP A 702 -6.31 30.86 -35.83
C ASP A 702 -6.94 29.48 -36.08
N THR A 703 -7.12 29.06 -37.33
CA THR A 703 -7.78 27.78 -37.70
C THR A 703 -6.92 26.83 -38.53
N THR A 704 -5.91 27.35 -39.21
CA THR A 704 -5.04 26.58 -40.11
C THR A 704 -3.93 25.89 -39.32
N LYS A 705 -3.98 24.55 -39.30
CA LYS A 705 -2.98 23.72 -38.62
C LYS A 705 -1.59 23.72 -39.25
N GLU A 706 -1.52 23.74 -40.58
CA GLU A 706 -0.29 23.54 -41.34
C GLU A 706 -0.11 24.65 -42.39
N TYR A 707 0.93 25.46 -42.23
CA TYR A 707 1.27 26.53 -43.16
C TYR A 707 2.31 26.07 -44.17
N VAL A 708 1.89 25.88 -45.43
CA VAL A 708 2.73 25.31 -46.49
C VAL A 708 3.42 26.38 -47.35
N VAL A 709 4.69 26.14 -47.70
CA VAL A 709 5.47 26.88 -48.71
C VAL A 709 5.96 25.89 -49.78
N ASP A 710 5.46 26.05 -51.02
CA ASP A 710 5.83 25.25 -52.18
C ASP A 710 7.00 25.88 -52.97
N LEU A 711 8.03 25.09 -53.26
CA LEU A 711 9.20 25.45 -54.06
C LEU A 711 9.33 24.52 -55.29
N ASN A 712 9.68 25.11 -56.44
CA ASN A 712 9.98 24.38 -57.68
C ASN A 712 11.37 24.79 -58.16
N ILE A 713 12.33 23.86 -58.18
CA ILE A 713 13.76 24.15 -58.36
C ILE A 713 14.33 23.24 -59.45
N THR A 714 15.24 23.75 -60.28
CA THR A 714 15.87 23.00 -61.38
C THR A 714 17.39 23.04 -61.35
N ASN A 715 18.04 21.96 -61.78
CA ASN A 715 19.50 21.96 -62.02
C ASN A 715 19.76 21.71 -63.51
N ILE A 716 20.97 22.07 -63.92
CA ILE A 716 21.52 21.78 -65.24
C ILE A 716 22.47 20.59 -65.17
N LYS A 717 22.50 19.80 -66.24
CA LYS A 717 23.47 18.72 -66.47
C LYS A 717 24.39 19.07 -67.65
N PRO A 718 25.43 19.89 -67.44
CA PRO A 718 26.23 20.40 -68.54
C PRO A 718 27.31 19.41 -68.97
N VAL A 719 27.55 19.34 -70.29
CA VAL A 719 28.60 18.50 -70.88
C VAL A 719 29.55 19.29 -71.76
N GLY A 720 30.81 18.89 -71.73
CA GLY A 720 31.85 19.33 -72.66
C GLY A 720 31.78 18.53 -73.96
N ARG A 721 32.05 19.21 -75.08
CA ARG A 721 32.16 18.63 -76.42
C ARG A 721 33.34 19.24 -77.16
N ILE A 722 34.03 18.42 -77.93
CA ILE A 722 35.09 18.84 -78.85
C ILE A 722 34.72 18.32 -80.24
N HIS A 723 34.68 19.22 -81.21
CA HIS A 723 34.58 18.87 -82.61
C HIS A 723 35.91 19.22 -83.29
N VAL A 724 36.55 18.23 -83.91
CA VAL A 724 37.78 18.41 -84.69
C VAL A 724 37.44 18.12 -86.15
N LEU A 725 37.74 19.07 -87.04
CA LEU A 725 37.76 18.87 -88.48
C LEU A 725 39.21 18.87 -88.97
N LYS A 726 39.63 17.79 -89.60
CA LYS A 726 40.99 17.55 -90.08
C LYS A 726 41.05 17.59 -91.61
N THR A 727 41.84 18.50 -92.17
CA THR A 727 41.98 18.66 -93.62
C THR A 727 43.43 18.75 -94.08
N ASP A 728 43.63 18.54 -95.39
CA ASP A 728 44.83 18.89 -96.14
C ASP A 728 44.88 20.41 -96.34
N GLN A 729 46.00 21.05 -96.00
CA GLN A 729 46.10 22.52 -95.99
C GLN A 729 45.98 23.17 -97.37
N ASP A 730 46.45 22.50 -98.42
CA ASP A 730 46.57 23.08 -99.77
C ASP A 730 45.31 22.78 -100.63
N THR A 731 44.57 21.71 -100.32
CA THR A 731 43.40 21.24 -101.10
C THR A 731 42.07 21.26 -100.34
N GLU A 732 42.10 21.60 -99.04
CA GLU A 732 40.96 21.61 -98.11
C GLU A 732 40.22 20.25 -98.01
N GLN A 733 40.80 19.16 -98.53
CA GLN A 733 40.18 17.84 -98.51
C GLN A 733 40.25 17.21 -97.10
N PRO A 734 39.21 16.47 -96.66
CA PRO A 734 39.20 15.80 -95.37
C PRO A 734 40.25 14.69 -95.25
N LEU A 735 40.84 14.54 -94.06
CA LEU A 735 41.87 13.54 -93.76
C LEU A 735 41.43 12.56 -92.67
N GLY A 736 40.92 11.41 -93.10
CA GLY A 736 40.56 10.29 -92.22
C GLY A 736 41.73 9.38 -91.87
N GLY A 737 41.75 8.86 -90.64
CA GLY A 737 42.80 7.96 -90.13
C GLY A 737 43.92 8.64 -89.34
N ILE A 738 43.79 9.92 -88.99
CA ILE A 738 44.74 10.68 -88.14
C ILE A 738 44.35 10.49 -86.67
N THR A 739 45.33 10.19 -85.81
CA THR A 739 45.10 9.91 -84.38
C THR A 739 45.49 11.11 -83.51
N PHE A 740 44.53 11.58 -82.72
CA PHE A 740 44.73 12.55 -81.65
C PHE A 740 44.75 11.88 -80.28
N GLN A 741 45.52 12.45 -79.35
CA GLN A 741 45.52 12.15 -77.93
C GLN A 741 44.84 13.30 -77.18
N LEU A 742 43.83 13.00 -76.37
CA LEU A 742 43.23 13.92 -75.41
C LEU A 742 43.76 13.60 -74.00
N THR A 743 44.17 14.64 -73.28
CA THR A 743 44.58 14.57 -71.86
C THR A 743 43.91 15.67 -71.05
N ALA A 744 43.62 15.42 -69.77
CA ALA A 744 43.20 16.45 -68.84
C ALA A 744 44.37 17.42 -68.57
N LYS A 745 44.13 18.72 -68.63
CA LYS A 745 45.16 19.75 -68.41
C LYS A 745 45.37 20.06 -66.93
N GLU A 746 44.33 19.87 -66.14
CA GLU A 746 44.24 20.13 -64.70
C GLU A 746 43.49 18.98 -64.02
N ASP A 747 43.46 18.99 -62.68
CA ASP A 747 42.62 18.05 -61.93
C ASP A 747 41.14 18.42 -62.13
N ILE A 748 40.36 17.51 -62.71
CA ILE A 748 38.94 17.73 -63.04
C ILE A 748 38.07 17.12 -61.96
N TYR A 749 37.21 17.94 -61.33
CA TYR A 749 36.34 17.54 -60.22
C TYR A 749 34.85 17.54 -60.61
N SER A 750 34.03 16.77 -59.88
CA SER A 750 32.58 16.80 -60.01
C SER A 750 31.98 18.12 -59.48
N LEU A 751 31.04 18.69 -60.24
CA LEU A 751 30.33 19.93 -59.89
C LEU A 751 29.09 19.71 -59.02
N ASP A 752 28.85 18.47 -58.60
CA ASP A 752 27.65 17.99 -57.92
C ASP A 752 27.63 18.22 -56.39
N GLY A 753 28.68 18.87 -55.86
CA GLY A 753 28.90 19.08 -54.42
C GLY A 753 29.75 18.01 -53.73
N ARG A 754 29.98 16.84 -54.37
CA ARG A 754 30.85 15.78 -53.81
C ARG A 754 32.33 16.13 -53.90
N ASN A 755 32.70 16.99 -54.85
CA ASN A 755 34.10 17.33 -55.19
C ASN A 755 34.94 16.06 -55.46
N THR A 756 34.36 15.11 -56.20
CA THR A 756 34.99 13.85 -56.61
C THR A 756 36.00 14.13 -57.71
N LEU A 757 37.25 13.67 -57.56
CA LEU A 757 38.25 13.75 -58.62
C LEU A 757 37.90 12.76 -59.74
N LEU A 758 37.66 13.27 -60.95
CA LEU A 758 37.27 12.50 -62.13
C LEU A 758 38.49 12.16 -63.02
N TYR A 759 39.39 13.12 -63.19
CA TYR A 759 40.65 12.96 -63.93
C TYR A 759 41.78 13.74 -63.23
N GLU A 760 42.95 13.11 -63.09
CA GLU A 760 44.19 13.78 -62.66
C GLU A 760 44.82 14.57 -63.82
N ALA A 761 45.52 15.68 -63.51
CA ALA A 761 46.24 16.45 -64.51
C ALA A 761 47.28 15.60 -65.28
N GLY A 762 47.20 15.62 -66.61
CA GLY A 762 48.01 14.81 -67.53
C GLY A 762 47.46 13.40 -67.80
N GLN A 763 46.34 12.99 -67.17
CA GLN A 763 45.71 11.70 -67.43
C GLN A 763 45.06 11.67 -68.83
N PRO A 764 45.22 10.59 -69.61
CA PRO A 764 44.45 10.38 -70.84
C PRO A 764 42.94 10.33 -70.57
N VAL A 765 42.17 11.09 -71.33
CA VAL A 765 40.72 11.22 -71.15
C VAL A 765 40.01 10.39 -72.19
N SER A 766 39.39 9.29 -71.76
CA SER A 766 38.60 8.40 -72.59
C SER A 766 37.11 8.59 -72.31
N VAL A 767 36.36 8.98 -73.34
CA VAL A 767 34.89 8.93 -73.38
C VAL A 767 34.43 8.18 -74.64
N ASP A 768 33.23 7.59 -74.56
CA ASP A 768 32.62 6.74 -75.58
C ASP A 768 33.56 5.59 -76.06
N ILE A 769 33.83 5.47 -77.36
CA ILE A 769 34.58 4.35 -77.95
C ILE A 769 36.11 4.46 -77.87
N SER A 770 36.65 5.48 -77.21
CA SER A 770 38.10 5.73 -77.16
C SER A 770 38.81 4.90 -76.09
N GLU A 771 39.93 4.27 -76.44
CA GLU A 771 40.85 3.65 -75.48
C GLU A 771 42.05 4.56 -75.23
N ASN A 772 42.47 4.68 -73.96
CA ASN A 772 43.65 5.46 -73.55
C ASN A 772 43.64 6.92 -74.07
N GLY A 773 42.47 7.54 -74.17
CA GLY A 773 42.27 8.91 -74.67
C GLY A 773 42.63 9.15 -76.13
N GLN A 774 42.66 8.10 -76.96
CA GLN A 774 43.00 8.20 -78.38
C GLN A 774 41.75 8.23 -79.25
N TYR A 775 41.74 9.19 -80.19
CA TYR A 775 40.62 9.46 -81.09
C TYR A 775 41.11 9.54 -82.53
N VAL A 776 40.47 8.81 -83.44
CA VAL A 776 40.88 8.70 -84.85
C VAL A 776 39.86 9.42 -85.74
N THR A 777 40.32 10.26 -86.66
CA THR A 777 39.45 10.95 -87.63
C THR A 777 38.74 9.97 -88.54
N ASN A 778 37.43 10.18 -88.77
CA ASN A 778 36.63 9.37 -89.69
C ASN A 778 36.94 9.67 -91.17
N GLU A 779 36.28 8.99 -92.12
CA GLU A 779 36.49 9.24 -93.58
C GLU A 779 36.18 10.69 -94.03
N LEU A 780 35.47 11.48 -93.23
CA LEU A 780 35.18 12.90 -93.44
C LEU A 780 36.18 13.83 -92.71
N GLY A 781 37.24 13.27 -92.12
CA GLY A 781 38.24 14.03 -91.36
C GLY A 781 37.76 14.48 -89.98
N GLU A 782 36.60 14.04 -89.52
CA GLU A 782 35.98 14.54 -88.30
C GLU A 782 36.27 13.65 -87.09
N VAL A 783 36.41 14.26 -85.91
CA VAL A 783 36.29 13.62 -84.59
C VAL A 783 35.26 14.41 -83.78
N PHE A 784 34.28 13.70 -83.23
CA PHE A 784 33.37 14.24 -82.22
C PHE A 784 33.65 13.57 -80.89
N ILE A 785 34.07 14.36 -79.90
CA ILE A 785 34.26 13.91 -78.51
C ILE A 785 33.10 14.52 -77.71
N GLY A 786 32.17 13.68 -77.28
CA GLY A 786 30.99 14.08 -76.52
C GLY A 786 31.07 13.72 -75.04
N ASP A 787 30.17 14.28 -74.24
CA ASP A 787 29.92 13.92 -72.84
C ASP A 787 31.18 13.96 -71.94
N LEU A 788 32.09 14.89 -72.24
CA LEU A 788 33.22 15.22 -71.38
C LEU A 788 32.71 15.92 -70.11
N PRO A 789 33.31 15.68 -68.94
CA PRO A 789 33.19 16.58 -67.80
C PRO A 789 33.60 18.02 -68.16
N LEU A 790 33.20 18.99 -67.35
CA LEU A 790 33.65 20.37 -67.54
C LEU A 790 35.03 20.57 -66.90
N GLY A 791 35.95 21.20 -67.63
CA GLY A 791 37.34 21.39 -67.24
C GLY A 791 38.22 21.73 -68.43
N LYS A 792 39.54 21.81 -68.20
CA LYS A 792 40.52 22.08 -69.27
C LYS A 792 41.18 20.81 -69.79
N TYR A 793 41.40 20.78 -71.09
CA TYR A 793 41.98 19.66 -71.82
C TYR A 793 43.13 20.11 -72.72
N GLU A 794 43.97 19.17 -73.11
CA GLU A 794 44.98 19.32 -74.15
C GLU A 794 44.73 18.25 -75.22
N LEU A 795 44.65 18.66 -76.48
CA LEU A 795 44.52 17.79 -77.63
C LEU A 795 45.78 17.89 -78.49
N LYS A 796 46.37 16.75 -78.86
CA LYS A 796 47.60 16.70 -79.66
C LYS A 796 47.54 15.61 -80.73
N GLU A 797 47.98 15.91 -81.95
CA GLU A 797 48.20 14.89 -82.98
C GLU A 797 49.37 13.97 -82.55
N ILE A 798 49.14 12.65 -82.59
CA ILE A 798 50.15 11.64 -82.24
C ILE A 798 50.47 10.68 -83.40
N GLN A 799 49.67 10.69 -84.46
CA GLN A 799 49.89 9.91 -85.67
C GLN A 799 49.22 10.59 -86.87
N THR A 800 49.99 10.84 -87.93
CA THR A 800 49.49 11.39 -89.21
C THR A 800 49.45 10.33 -90.33
N LEU A 801 49.04 10.74 -91.53
CA LEU A 801 48.98 9.90 -92.73
C LEU A 801 50.29 9.94 -93.55
N ASP A 802 50.57 8.86 -94.28
CA ASP A 802 51.67 8.78 -95.23
C ASP A 802 51.64 9.98 -96.22
N GLY A 803 52.78 10.65 -96.38
CA GLY A 803 52.96 11.80 -97.26
C GLY A 803 52.75 13.17 -96.60
N TYR A 804 52.21 13.20 -95.38
CA TYR A 804 52.12 14.39 -94.55
C TYR A 804 53.25 14.42 -93.52
N TYR A 805 53.65 15.61 -93.06
CA TYR A 805 54.47 15.75 -91.85
C TYR A 805 53.58 15.91 -90.61
N SER A 806 54.13 15.56 -89.45
CA SER A 806 53.40 15.55 -88.18
C SER A 806 53.08 16.97 -87.71
N ASN A 807 51.84 17.21 -87.29
CA ASN A 807 51.50 18.45 -86.60
C ASN A 807 51.94 18.37 -85.12
N ALA A 808 52.91 19.19 -84.72
CA ALA A 808 53.45 19.22 -83.36
C ALA A 808 52.70 20.17 -82.40
N GLU A 809 51.70 20.91 -82.86
CA GLU A 809 50.92 21.85 -82.06
C GLU A 809 50.09 21.12 -80.98
N VAL A 810 49.95 21.76 -79.82
CA VAL A 810 49.10 21.28 -78.72
C VAL A 810 47.96 22.28 -78.57
N TYR A 811 46.74 21.80 -78.79
CA TYR A 811 45.54 22.61 -78.70
C TYR A 811 45.02 22.57 -77.27
N GLU A 812 45.14 23.70 -76.57
CA GLU A 812 44.52 23.88 -75.26
C GLU A 812 43.02 24.15 -75.43
N ILE A 813 42.20 23.41 -74.70
CA ILE A 813 40.74 23.45 -74.81
C ILE A 813 40.16 23.79 -73.44
N ASP A 814 39.29 24.80 -73.37
CA ASP A 814 38.73 25.30 -72.11
C ASP A 814 37.20 25.10 -72.07
N LEU A 815 36.77 23.95 -71.50
CA LEU A 815 35.36 23.61 -71.29
C LEU A 815 34.96 23.86 -69.83
N SER A 816 35.62 24.80 -69.14
CA SER A 816 35.34 25.08 -67.72
C SER A 816 33.92 25.62 -67.53
N TYR A 817 33.29 25.25 -66.41
CA TYR A 817 32.01 25.83 -66.03
C TYR A 817 32.13 27.34 -65.75
N ASP A 818 31.31 28.16 -66.41
CA ASP A 818 31.38 29.63 -66.31
C ASP A 818 30.33 30.26 -65.37
N GLY A 819 29.60 29.43 -64.61
CA GLY A 819 28.52 29.85 -63.73
C GLY A 819 27.19 30.13 -64.44
N SER A 820 27.07 29.84 -65.74
CA SER A 820 25.83 30.02 -66.50
C SER A 820 24.97 28.75 -66.60
N ASP A 821 23.78 28.93 -67.17
CA ASP A 821 22.78 27.89 -67.43
C ASP A 821 23.03 27.00 -68.67
N LYS A 822 24.21 27.09 -69.29
CA LYS A 822 24.54 26.31 -70.50
C LYS A 822 24.61 24.82 -70.18
N THR A 823 23.91 23.99 -70.95
CA THR A 823 24.00 22.52 -70.88
C THR A 823 25.04 21.93 -71.85
N VAL A 824 25.60 22.71 -72.77
CA VAL A 824 26.67 22.29 -73.68
C VAL A 824 27.77 23.35 -73.76
N TYR A 825 29.01 22.90 -73.58
CA TYR A 825 30.24 23.65 -73.83
C TYR A 825 30.93 23.00 -75.02
N LEU A 826 31.08 23.72 -76.13
CA LEU A 826 31.62 23.17 -77.39
C LEU A 826 32.85 23.97 -77.83
N GLU A 827 33.95 23.27 -78.08
CA GLU A 827 35.11 23.79 -78.81
C GLU A 827 35.14 23.19 -80.23
N GLU A 828 35.40 24.02 -81.25
CA GLU A 828 35.51 23.59 -82.65
C GLU A 828 36.91 23.90 -83.21
N LEU A 829 37.68 22.85 -83.50
CA LEU A 829 39.05 22.92 -83.98
C LEU A 829 39.15 22.53 -85.45
N ASN A 830 39.63 23.45 -86.30
CA ASN A 830 39.95 23.19 -87.69
C ASN A 830 41.48 23.01 -87.81
N ILE A 831 41.94 21.77 -87.97
CA ILE A 831 43.37 21.40 -87.91
C ILE A 831 43.83 20.93 -89.28
N THR A 832 44.80 21.62 -89.88
CA THR A 832 45.37 21.23 -91.18
C THR A 832 46.66 20.42 -91.03
N ASN A 833 46.96 19.53 -91.99
CA ASN A 833 48.33 19.06 -92.22
C ASN A 833 48.73 19.39 -93.66
N GLU A 834 50.00 19.70 -93.85
CA GLU A 834 50.61 19.89 -95.15
C GLU A 834 51.32 18.61 -95.60
N LYS A 835 51.36 18.41 -96.92
CA LYS A 835 52.22 17.39 -97.52
C LYS A 835 53.70 17.78 -97.37
N THR A 836 54.57 16.80 -97.29
CA THR A 836 56.02 17.01 -97.44
C THR A 836 56.33 17.60 -98.82
N LYS A 837 57.33 18.47 -98.92
CA LYS A 837 57.66 19.22 -100.15
C LYS A 837 59.15 19.11 -100.44
N VAL A 838 59.51 18.55 -101.59
CA VAL A 838 60.91 18.35 -102.03
C VAL A 838 61.14 19.11 -103.34
N ASP A 839 62.20 19.93 -103.38
CA ASP A 839 62.75 20.48 -104.63
C ASP A 839 63.93 19.63 -105.08
N ILE A 840 63.87 19.16 -106.32
CA ILE A 840 64.96 18.40 -106.97
C ILE A 840 65.60 19.27 -108.04
N SER A 841 66.83 19.71 -107.78
CA SER A 841 67.66 20.51 -108.67
C SER A 841 68.62 19.63 -109.47
N LYS A 842 68.85 19.96 -110.75
CA LYS A 842 69.77 19.24 -111.63
C LYS A 842 70.79 20.21 -112.18
N VAL A 843 72.00 20.24 -111.62
CA VAL A 843 72.93 21.36 -111.80
C VAL A 843 74.26 20.97 -112.43
N ASP A 844 74.92 21.92 -113.09
CA ASP A 844 76.31 21.79 -113.54
C ASP A 844 77.25 21.83 -112.33
N ALA A 845 78.02 20.76 -112.11
CA ALA A 845 78.90 20.57 -110.95
C ALA A 845 80.01 21.63 -110.82
N THR A 846 80.31 22.39 -111.89
CA THR A 846 81.35 23.42 -111.91
C THR A 846 80.79 24.82 -111.63
N THR A 847 79.54 25.09 -112.01
CA THR A 847 78.93 26.43 -112.01
C THR A 847 77.71 26.56 -111.09
N GLY A 848 77.14 25.45 -110.62
CA GLY A 848 75.97 25.41 -109.73
C GLY A 848 74.70 25.96 -110.37
N LYS A 849 74.56 25.83 -111.70
CA LYS A 849 73.39 26.32 -112.46
C LYS A 849 72.55 25.15 -112.93
N GLU A 850 71.22 25.30 -112.87
CA GLU A 850 70.26 24.33 -113.41
C GLU A 850 70.53 24.00 -114.89
N ILE A 851 70.48 22.71 -115.22
CA ILE A 851 70.63 22.15 -116.56
C ILE A 851 69.26 21.63 -117.02
N GLU A 852 68.85 22.08 -118.19
CA GLU A 852 67.61 21.66 -118.86
C GLU A 852 67.90 20.47 -119.78
N GLY A 853 67.06 19.42 -119.70
CA GLY A 853 67.03 18.31 -120.65
C GLY A 853 67.52 16.94 -120.17
N ALA A 854 67.80 16.76 -118.86
CA ALA A 854 68.05 15.45 -118.28
C ALA A 854 66.73 14.68 -118.14
N HIS A 855 66.67 13.39 -118.47
CA HIS A 855 65.55 12.55 -118.05
C HIS A 855 65.83 12.00 -116.65
N MET A 856 64.90 12.23 -115.73
CA MET A 856 65.01 11.93 -114.31
C MET A 856 63.91 10.96 -113.89
N SER A 857 64.23 10.05 -112.98
CA SER A 857 63.26 9.19 -112.29
C SER A 857 63.50 9.18 -110.78
N LEU A 858 62.43 9.16 -109.99
CA LEU A 858 62.45 8.98 -108.54
C LEU A 858 61.84 7.63 -108.20
N THR A 859 62.56 6.79 -107.45
CA THR A 859 62.13 5.43 -107.06
C THR A 859 62.14 5.28 -105.55
N ASP A 860 61.14 4.62 -104.97
CA ASP A 860 61.16 4.21 -103.55
C ASP A 860 62.20 3.09 -103.35
N LYS A 861 63.12 3.27 -102.39
CA LYS A 861 64.25 2.36 -102.18
C LYS A 861 63.84 0.97 -101.67
N GLU A 862 62.74 0.88 -100.93
CA GLU A 862 62.30 -0.38 -100.31
C GLU A 862 61.43 -1.21 -101.25
N THR A 863 60.52 -0.56 -101.98
CA THR A 863 59.59 -1.25 -102.90
C THR A 863 60.15 -1.40 -104.31
N GLY A 864 61.06 -0.51 -104.73
CA GLY A 864 61.51 -0.39 -106.13
C GLY A 864 60.45 0.21 -107.06
N GLU A 865 59.42 0.85 -106.52
CA GLU A 865 58.36 1.52 -107.28
C GLU A 865 58.82 2.89 -107.78
N VAL A 866 58.66 3.14 -109.08
CA VAL A 866 58.91 4.46 -109.68
C VAL A 866 57.76 5.39 -109.29
N ILE A 867 58.10 6.42 -108.52
CA ILE A 867 57.17 7.41 -107.98
C ILE A 867 56.84 8.47 -109.04
N GLU A 868 57.86 9.00 -109.72
CA GLU A 868 57.69 10.02 -110.76
C GLU A 868 58.85 9.98 -111.77
N GLU A 869 58.56 10.33 -113.03
CA GLU A 869 59.55 10.53 -114.11
C GLU A 869 59.33 11.91 -114.75
N TRP A 870 60.39 12.69 -114.96
CA TRP A 870 60.31 14.02 -115.58
C TRP A 870 61.54 14.36 -116.43
N VAL A 871 61.51 15.54 -117.07
CA VAL A 871 62.68 16.11 -117.76
C VAL A 871 63.11 17.38 -117.03
N SER A 872 64.39 17.52 -116.70
CA SER A 872 64.91 18.66 -115.94
C SER A 872 64.73 19.98 -116.70
N ALA A 873 64.49 21.04 -115.94
CA ALA A 873 64.20 22.38 -116.45
C ALA A 873 65.26 23.39 -115.98
N LYS A 874 64.99 24.69 -116.16
CA LYS A 874 65.84 25.79 -115.64
C LYS A 874 65.49 26.22 -114.20
N GLU A 875 64.57 25.52 -113.58
CA GLU A 875 64.10 25.70 -112.20
C GLU A 875 63.97 24.29 -111.58
N PRO A 876 64.08 24.14 -110.25
CA PRO A 876 63.94 22.85 -109.58
C PRO A 876 62.57 22.19 -109.82
N HIS A 877 62.54 20.86 -109.85
CA HIS A 877 61.30 20.09 -109.92
C HIS A 877 60.71 19.87 -108.53
N ARG A 878 59.46 20.26 -108.33
CA ARG A 878 58.72 20.14 -107.06
C ARG A 878 58.00 18.79 -107.03
N ILE A 879 58.28 17.98 -106.01
CA ILE A 879 57.49 16.79 -105.66
C ILE A 879 56.87 17.00 -104.29
N GLU A 880 55.61 16.59 -104.12
CA GLU A 880 54.86 16.72 -102.87
C GLU A 880 54.27 15.38 -102.43
N GLY A 881 54.21 15.12 -101.13
CA GLY A 881 53.55 13.93 -100.57
C GLY A 881 54.44 12.69 -100.45
N LEU A 882 55.77 12.83 -100.47
CA LEU A 882 56.70 11.73 -100.19
C LEU A 882 56.64 11.36 -98.69
N SER A 883 56.62 10.07 -98.36
CA SER A 883 56.36 9.65 -96.97
C SER A 883 57.55 9.96 -96.06
N VAL A 884 57.28 10.63 -94.93
CA VAL A 884 58.26 10.89 -93.87
C VAL A 884 58.97 9.60 -93.44
N GLY A 885 60.29 9.68 -93.27
CA GLY A 885 61.14 8.57 -92.86
C GLY A 885 61.45 7.53 -93.96
N LYS A 886 60.72 7.53 -95.09
CA LYS A 886 61.07 6.70 -96.26
C LYS A 886 62.25 7.29 -97.01
N THR A 887 62.98 6.40 -97.68
CA THR A 887 64.19 6.73 -98.43
C THR A 887 63.96 6.48 -99.92
N TYR A 888 64.34 7.45 -100.73
CA TYR A 888 64.13 7.47 -102.18
C TYR A 888 65.46 7.55 -102.91
N ILE A 889 65.47 7.02 -104.13
CA ILE A 889 66.61 7.05 -105.05
C ILE A 889 66.21 7.92 -106.24
N LEU A 890 66.90 9.05 -106.39
CA LEU A 890 66.87 9.85 -107.61
C LEU A 890 67.88 9.28 -108.60
N HIS A 891 67.42 8.90 -109.79
CA HIS A 891 68.22 8.37 -110.88
C HIS A 891 68.14 9.30 -112.09
N GLU A 892 69.23 9.39 -112.87
CA GLU A 892 69.22 10.00 -114.19
C GLU A 892 69.23 8.92 -115.26
N ASP A 893 68.15 8.85 -116.03
CA ASP A 893 68.00 7.88 -117.12
C ASP A 893 68.74 8.32 -118.40
N ILE A 894 68.78 9.63 -118.67
CA ILE A 894 69.40 10.20 -119.88
C ILE A 894 70.01 11.57 -119.57
N ALA A 895 71.33 11.69 -119.69
CA ALA A 895 72.07 12.94 -119.50
C ALA A 895 71.75 14.03 -120.55
N PRO A 896 71.78 15.32 -120.18
CA PRO A 896 71.63 16.44 -121.12
C PRO A 896 72.74 16.48 -122.18
N ALA A 897 72.41 17.07 -123.35
CA ALA A 897 73.35 17.18 -124.45
C ALA A 897 74.58 18.05 -124.09
N GLY A 898 75.71 17.38 -123.83
CA GLY A 898 76.97 18.01 -123.43
C GLY A 898 77.48 17.61 -122.05
N TYR A 899 76.79 16.72 -121.34
CA TYR A 899 77.11 16.27 -119.98
C TYR A 899 77.24 14.73 -119.91
N GLU A 900 77.92 14.23 -118.88
CA GLU A 900 77.96 12.79 -118.54
C GLU A 900 76.83 12.40 -117.57
N LEU A 901 76.49 11.10 -117.50
CA LEU A 901 75.40 10.60 -116.66
C LEU A 901 75.77 10.65 -115.17
N ALA A 902 74.92 11.27 -114.35
CA ALA A 902 75.10 11.35 -112.90
C ALA A 902 74.97 9.99 -112.19
N GLN A 903 75.49 9.93 -110.96
CA GLN A 903 75.25 8.80 -110.05
C GLN A 903 73.98 9.04 -109.22
N ASP A 904 73.27 7.97 -108.92
CA ASP A 904 72.08 7.95 -108.08
C ASP A 904 72.26 8.74 -106.76
N VAL A 905 71.29 9.59 -106.45
CA VAL A 905 71.25 10.34 -105.18
C VAL A 905 70.19 9.72 -104.27
N GLU A 906 70.65 9.11 -103.18
CA GLU A 906 69.79 8.56 -102.13
C GLU A 906 69.49 9.63 -101.07
N PHE A 907 68.21 9.82 -100.72
CA PHE A 907 67.79 10.76 -99.67
C PHE A 907 66.58 10.24 -98.88
N THR A 908 66.48 10.65 -97.62
CA THR A 908 65.37 10.31 -96.71
C THR A 908 64.54 11.56 -96.45
N ILE A 909 63.21 11.41 -96.40
CA ILE A 909 62.30 12.53 -96.11
C ILE A 909 62.30 12.81 -94.60
N GLU A 910 62.70 14.02 -94.21
CA GLU A 910 62.59 14.50 -92.83
C GLU A 910 61.14 14.87 -92.48
N ASP A 911 60.78 14.76 -91.19
CA ASP A 911 59.46 15.16 -90.65
C ASP A 911 59.39 16.69 -90.49
N THR A 912 59.26 17.38 -91.63
CA THR A 912 59.29 18.85 -91.68
C THR A 912 58.45 19.41 -92.82
N GLY A 913 57.83 20.56 -92.59
CA GLY A 913 57.19 21.38 -93.61
C GLY A 913 58.14 22.32 -94.34
N GLU A 914 59.42 22.36 -93.97
CA GLU A 914 60.42 23.03 -94.79
C GLU A 914 60.60 22.30 -96.12
N VAL A 915 60.78 23.08 -97.19
CA VAL A 915 61.14 22.55 -98.51
C VAL A 915 62.51 21.88 -98.43
N GLN A 916 62.49 20.55 -98.50
CA GLN A 916 63.70 19.74 -98.54
C GLN A 916 64.33 19.86 -99.93
N LYS A 917 65.66 19.84 -100.01
CA LYS A 917 66.37 20.07 -101.28
C LYS A 917 67.30 18.92 -101.59
N VAL A 918 67.08 18.32 -102.76
CA VAL A 918 67.94 17.27 -103.32
C VAL A 918 68.60 17.86 -104.56
N VAL A 919 69.92 17.72 -104.65
CA VAL A 919 70.70 18.23 -105.78
C VAL A 919 71.42 17.05 -106.41
N MET A 920 71.26 16.88 -107.72
CA MET A 920 72.07 15.99 -108.53
C MET A 920 72.92 16.82 -109.48
N GLU A 921 74.21 16.50 -109.59
CA GLU A 921 75.20 17.30 -110.31
C GLU A 921 75.75 16.55 -111.53
N ASP A 922 75.90 17.24 -112.67
CA ASP A 922 76.58 16.72 -113.87
C ASP A 922 77.94 17.37 -114.14
N GLU A 923 78.84 16.58 -114.71
CA GLU A 923 80.10 17.07 -115.28
C GLU A 923 80.00 17.26 -116.81
N LEU A 924 80.63 18.32 -117.32
CA LEU A 924 80.66 18.66 -118.75
C LEU A 924 81.54 17.69 -119.56
N THR A 925 81.02 17.23 -120.70
CA THR A 925 81.81 16.51 -121.71
C THR A 925 82.89 17.43 -122.31
N PRO A 926 84.16 16.97 -122.42
CA PRO A 926 85.27 17.84 -122.83
C PRO A 926 85.29 18.16 -124.34
N VAL A 927 85.39 19.45 -124.69
CA VAL A 927 85.34 19.96 -126.08
C VAL A 927 86.67 20.57 -126.56
N THR A 928 87.10 20.26 -127.79
CA THR A 928 88.35 20.77 -128.41
C THR A 928 88.14 21.94 -129.39
N PRO A 929 89.02 22.97 -129.43
CA PRO A 929 88.88 24.14 -130.30
C PRO A 929 89.87 24.21 -131.50
N ASP A 930 89.44 24.86 -132.58
CA ASP A 930 90.22 25.35 -133.75
C ASP A 930 89.38 26.53 -134.36
N THR A 931 89.85 27.58 -135.03
CA THR A 931 91.02 27.95 -135.86
C THR A 931 91.50 29.38 -135.50
N PRO A 932 92.46 30.09 -136.19
CA PRO A 932 93.19 29.79 -137.45
C PRO A 932 94.74 30.01 -137.42
N HIS A 933 95.41 29.59 -138.51
CA HIS A 933 96.85 29.77 -138.72
C HIS A 933 97.31 31.23 -138.93
N THR A 934 98.50 31.56 -138.40
CA THR A 934 99.29 32.74 -138.78
C THR A 934 100.66 32.34 -139.32
N GLY A 935 101.21 33.10 -140.28
CA GLY A 935 102.53 32.82 -140.83
C GLY A 935 102.94 33.73 -142.00
N SER A 936 103.88 34.64 -141.77
CA SER A 936 104.47 35.59 -142.73
C SER A 936 103.47 36.54 -143.43
N LYS A 937 103.52 37.87 -143.23
CA LYS A 937 104.44 38.68 -142.42
C LYS A 937 104.11 38.53 -140.93
N THR A 938 105.07 38.04 -140.16
CA THR A 938 104.90 37.54 -138.78
C THR A 938 105.68 38.35 -137.73
N ASP A 939 105.45 38.00 -136.47
CA ASP A 939 106.12 38.46 -135.24
C ASP A 939 105.92 39.93 -134.87
N LEU A 940 104.83 40.16 -134.12
CA LEU A 940 104.55 41.42 -133.46
C LEU A 940 104.18 41.21 -131.98
N LYS A 941 105.19 41.36 -131.09
CA LYS A 941 105.09 41.89 -129.71
C LYS A 941 104.02 41.22 -128.83
N MET A 942 104.29 40.16 -128.05
CA MET A 942 105.38 39.94 -127.09
C MET A 942 105.49 41.03 -126.00
N TYR A 943 105.45 40.56 -124.74
CA TYR A 943 105.46 41.26 -123.43
C TYR A 943 104.13 41.93 -123.03
N ALA A 944 103.50 41.68 -121.88
CA ALA A 944 103.97 41.38 -120.50
C ALA A 944 104.52 42.59 -119.72
N ALA A 945 104.48 42.48 -118.38
CA ALA A 945 104.85 43.48 -117.35
C ALA A 945 103.76 44.56 -117.08
N LEU A 946 103.47 44.99 -115.84
CA LEU A 946 104.00 44.69 -114.49
C LEU A 946 102.83 44.41 -113.52
N ALA A 947 102.88 43.61 -112.45
CA ALA A 947 103.94 43.16 -111.52
C ALA A 947 104.24 44.10 -110.33
N GLY A 948 104.03 43.57 -109.10
CA GLY A 948 104.48 44.12 -107.82
C GLY A 948 103.38 44.75 -106.95
N LEU A 949 103.43 44.69 -105.61
CA LEU A 949 104.41 44.05 -104.72
C LEU A 949 103.81 43.83 -103.31
N SER A 950 104.22 42.73 -102.67
CA SER A 950 104.43 42.49 -101.22
C SER A 950 103.89 43.49 -100.18
N GLY A 951 103.30 42.97 -99.10
CA GLY A 951 102.98 43.78 -97.92
C GLY A 951 104.18 44.12 -97.03
N ILE A 952 103.99 45.10 -96.13
CA ILE A 952 104.40 45.08 -94.71
C ILE A 952 103.65 46.18 -93.93
N VAL A 953 103.19 45.79 -92.73
CA VAL A 953 102.73 46.54 -91.55
C VAL A 953 102.90 48.07 -91.51
N ILE A 954 101.80 48.79 -91.24
CA ILE A 954 101.71 50.02 -90.40
C ILE A 954 100.34 49.93 -89.68
N THR A 955 100.26 49.56 -88.40
CA THR A 955 100.24 50.43 -87.18
C THR A 955 99.28 51.63 -87.26
N LEU A 956 98.55 51.92 -86.17
CA LEU A 956 97.61 53.06 -85.98
C LEU A 956 96.20 52.83 -86.56
N ILE A 957 95.23 52.53 -85.69
CA ILE A 957 94.19 53.47 -85.18
C ILE A 957 92.90 53.36 -86.02
N TYR A 958 91.79 52.78 -85.54
CA TYR A 958 91.00 53.02 -84.32
C TYR A 958 89.97 54.16 -84.49
N MET A 959 88.75 53.87 -84.01
CA MET A 959 87.50 54.67 -84.06
C MET A 959 86.77 54.68 -85.41
N GLY A 960 85.44 54.57 -85.45
CA GLY A 960 84.44 54.42 -84.38
C GLY A 960 83.10 53.95 -84.99
N ARG A 961 81.96 53.78 -84.31
CA ARG A 961 81.56 53.61 -82.90
C ARG A 961 80.02 53.73 -82.92
N LYS A 962 79.29 52.78 -82.30
CA LYS A 962 78.07 53.01 -81.47
C LYS A 962 76.72 53.49 -82.06
N LYS A 963 75.67 52.77 -81.59
CA LYS A 963 74.31 53.23 -81.18
C LYS A 963 73.42 53.77 -82.32
N LYS A 964 72.08 53.90 -82.27
CA LYS A 964 70.98 53.73 -81.26
C LYS A 964 69.74 53.23 -82.07
N SER A 965 68.51 52.90 -81.60
CA SER A 965 67.78 53.06 -80.32
C SER A 965 66.55 52.12 -80.28
N LYS A 966 65.91 51.97 -79.10
CA LYS A 966 64.49 51.61 -78.97
C LYS A 966 63.58 52.56 -79.78
N LYS A 967 62.44 52.04 -80.25
CA LYS A 967 61.15 52.50 -79.74
C LYS A 967 60.28 51.28 -79.42
#